data_AF-A0A520ULB8-F1
#
_entry.id   AF-A0A520ULB8-F1
#
_cell.length_a   1.000
_cell.length_b   1.000
_cell.length_c   1.000
_cell.angle_alpha   90.00
_cell.angle_beta   90.00
_cell.angle_gamma   90.00
#
_symmetry.space_group_name_H-M   'P 1'
#
loop_
_entity.id
_entity.type
_entity.pdbx_description
1 polymer ?
#
loop_
_entity_poly.entity_id
_entity_poly.type
_entity_poly.pdbx_seq_one_letter_code
_entity_poly.pdbx_strand_id
1 'polypeptide(L)'
;MENKTNRFKINMGKIYRLLLFIFSCAVIIYFFPKSGKFKYSFENGRPWQSDNLYAPFDFAIQKTNKELDEETAKIRLSTNVFFNKDTLVLNKSLNLLYDKINNPSSDSVINNLSRRELRSIRDAGVNIISNIYSRGLLDKNYDYKSNQIVSLLIDNKQLTSGFFSDFYIPEELLTSINNQVISLNIQEYKPQIVSILFDLLESDVSLNIDLTKNSINEALANLSPNRGIIEKETLIISKGEIVEGEKLKILESLRNEYETNSTNKLDYYLVISSYSLLVILSLLMIILFIRKFRKKIYLSLNQLSLIFFNITLLVLITNFVINIDSAYVFVIPICILPLLLKAFFDSRTAFFVHSVTVMLLGFIVPNSYEFIFLNIIAGVITIISSDDLYKRANLFITVGQITGIYMISYFSFFVIHEGNIDNIELFNFILFIICGLLTLFVYPLIYIYEKIFNLMSDVSLLELSDTNSPLLKDLSNKAPGTFHHSMNVANLAESSANEIGANSMLARVGALYHDIGKMDNPSYFTENQVTGKNPHDSLSSKESVSIILNHVSKGVEIAKKNNLPNRIVDFIKTHHGTSTLHYFYDKDLKLNRNPKINEYKYNGPKPFSKETALVMMCDSVEAATKSLDNPDIEQINSFVETIIDKQIKNKQFENCDITFKDIKTIKSVIKKKLSNIYHIRVEYPEI
;
A
#
# COMPACT_ATOMS: atom_id res chain seq x y z
N MET A 1 -29.91 -31.52 23.28
CA MET A 1 -28.68 -31.39 22.45
C MET A 1 -28.29 -29.95 22.15
N GLU A 2 -29.25 -29.01 21.97
CA GLU A 2 -29.00 -27.57 21.71
C GLU A 2 -28.16 -26.83 22.75
N ASN A 3 -28.30 -27.15 24.05
CA ASN A 3 -27.50 -26.51 25.09
C ASN A 3 -26.00 -26.88 25.04
N LYS A 4 -25.65 -28.05 24.49
CA LYS A 4 -24.25 -28.46 24.29
C LYS A 4 -23.64 -27.80 23.05
N THR A 5 -24.38 -27.72 21.94
CA THR A 5 -23.91 -27.06 20.71
C THR A 5 -23.75 -25.56 20.89
N ASN A 6 -24.62 -24.90 21.67
CA ASN A 6 -24.49 -23.46 21.93
C ASN A 6 -23.31 -23.14 22.86
N ARG A 7 -23.08 -23.93 23.91
CA ARG A 7 -21.87 -23.84 24.74
C ARG A 7 -20.59 -24.11 23.94
N PHE A 8 -20.62 -25.07 23.02
CA PHE A 8 -19.50 -25.39 22.14
C PHE A 8 -19.14 -24.23 21.20
N LYS A 9 -20.14 -23.60 20.55
CA LYS A 9 -19.94 -22.41 19.71
C LYS A 9 -19.39 -21.21 20.50
N ILE A 10 -19.91 -20.97 21.71
CA ILE A 10 -19.42 -19.90 22.58
C ILE A 10 -17.96 -20.13 23.00
N ASN A 11 -17.61 -21.37 23.35
CA ASN A 11 -16.25 -21.73 23.72
C ASN A 11 -15.29 -21.63 22.53
N MET A 12 -15.71 -22.09 21.34
CA MET A 12 -14.94 -21.94 20.10
C MET A 12 -14.65 -20.47 19.78
N GLY A 13 -15.64 -19.58 19.95
CA GLY A 13 -15.42 -18.15 19.74
C GLY A 13 -14.43 -17.53 20.74
N LYS A 14 -14.39 -17.99 22.01
CA LYS A 14 -13.39 -17.53 22.98
C LYS A 14 -11.99 -18.04 22.63
N ILE A 15 -11.88 -19.31 22.26
CA ILE A 15 -10.62 -19.93 21.83
C ILE A 15 -10.07 -19.22 20.60
N TYR A 16 -10.90 -18.96 19.59
CA TYR A 16 -10.48 -18.23 18.39
C TYR A 16 -9.93 -16.84 18.72
N ARG A 17 -10.60 -16.06 19.57
CA ARG A 17 -10.12 -14.72 19.96
C ARG A 17 -8.78 -14.79 20.68
N LEU A 18 -8.59 -15.79 21.55
CA LEU A 18 -7.32 -16.02 22.24
C LEU A 18 -6.22 -16.42 21.25
N LEU A 19 -6.51 -17.33 20.32
CA LEU A 19 -5.56 -17.75 19.28
C LEU A 19 -5.19 -16.60 18.35
N LEU A 20 -6.17 -15.78 17.92
CA LEU A 20 -5.93 -14.58 17.12
C LEU A 20 -4.99 -13.61 17.85
N PHE A 21 -5.24 -13.37 19.14
CA PHE A 21 -4.38 -12.53 19.96
C PHE A 21 -2.96 -13.08 20.08
N ILE A 22 -2.82 -14.36 20.45
CA ILE A 22 -1.50 -15.01 20.59
C ILE A 22 -0.76 -15.03 19.26
N PHE A 23 -1.45 -15.33 18.16
CA PHE A 23 -0.89 -15.35 16.82
C PHE A 23 -0.38 -13.96 16.40
N SER A 24 -1.20 -12.91 16.56
CA SER A 24 -0.76 -11.55 16.27
C SER A 24 0.39 -11.10 17.15
N CYS A 25 0.39 -11.42 18.46
CA CYS A 25 1.54 -11.16 19.33
C CYS A 25 2.79 -11.87 18.81
N ALA A 26 2.71 -13.17 18.52
CA ALA A 26 3.85 -13.96 18.07
C ALA A 26 4.44 -13.45 16.75
N VAL A 27 3.58 -13.13 15.78
CA VAL A 27 4.02 -12.55 14.49
C VAL A 27 4.68 -11.19 14.72
N ILE A 28 4.05 -10.29 15.46
CA ILE A 28 4.61 -8.96 15.72
C ILE A 28 5.96 -9.07 16.44
N ILE A 29 6.05 -9.87 17.51
CA ILE A 29 7.29 -10.07 18.29
C ILE A 29 8.42 -10.61 17.43
N TYR A 30 8.13 -11.52 16.48
CA TYR A 30 9.14 -12.08 15.59
C TYR A 30 9.87 -11.02 14.74
N PHE A 31 9.14 -9.97 14.33
CA PHE A 31 9.67 -8.86 13.52
C PHE A 31 10.16 -7.67 14.36
N PHE A 32 10.08 -7.73 15.68
CA PHE A 32 10.63 -6.66 16.53
C PHE A 32 12.17 -6.72 16.59
N PRO A 33 12.83 -5.58 16.84
CA PRO A 33 14.29 -5.52 16.99
C PRO A 33 14.78 -6.50 18.06
N LYS A 34 15.88 -7.19 17.76
CA LYS A 34 16.45 -8.25 18.61
C LYS A 34 17.68 -7.80 19.41
N SER A 35 18.22 -6.61 19.15
CA SER A 35 19.31 -6.00 19.89
C SER A 35 18.81 -4.80 20.70
N GLY A 36 19.55 -4.45 21.76
CA GLY A 36 19.27 -3.25 22.54
C GLY A 36 19.56 -2.00 21.69
N LYS A 37 18.65 -1.02 21.71
CA LYS A 37 18.92 0.29 21.11
C LYS A 37 19.98 1.04 21.91
N PHE A 38 20.79 1.86 21.24
CA PHE A 38 21.72 2.73 21.92
C PHE A 38 20.97 3.65 22.92
N LYS A 39 21.49 3.73 24.15
CA LYS A 39 20.78 4.32 25.30
C LYS A 39 20.47 5.81 25.11
N TYR A 40 21.28 6.52 24.32
CA TYR A 40 21.23 7.97 24.20
C TYR A 40 20.67 8.38 22.84
N SER A 41 19.68 9.27 22.85
CA SER A 41 19.27 10.01 21.65
C SER A 41 20.16 11.25 21.51
N PHE A 42 20.76 11.43 20.35
CA PHE A 42 21.54 12.61 20.01
C PHE A 42 21.22 13.04 18.58
N GLU A 43 21.29 14.34 18.34
CA GLU A 43 20.91 14.99 17.09
C GLU A 43 22.02 15.98 16.71
N ASN A 44 22.29 16.11 15.41
CA ASN A 44 23.29 17.04 14.90
C ASN A 44 22.98 18.48 15.32
N GLY A 45 24.00 19.25 15.69
CA GLY A 45 23.87 20.66 16.08
C GLY A 45 23.27 20.94 17.46
N ARG A 46 22.88 19.90 18.22
CA ARG A 46 22.34 20.06 19.59
C ARG A 46 23.36 19.75 20.68
N PRO A 47 23.27 20.41 21.84
CA PRO A 47 24.12 20.08 22.98
C PRO A 47 23.75 18.71 23.56
N TRP A 48 24.76 17.92 23.91
CA TRP A 48 24.63 16.62 24.56
C TRP A 48 23.91 16.76 25.90
N GLN A 49 22.69 16.24 25.97
CA GLN A 49 21.79 16.42 27.11
C GLN A 49 22.10 15.47 28.29
N SER A 50 22.86 14.41 28.02
CA SER A 50 23.19 13.39 29.02
C SER A 50 24.50 13.73 29.75
N ASP A 51 24.80 13.01 30.82
CA ASP A 51 26.10 13.13 31.48
C ASP A 51 27.24 12.69 30.53
N ASN A 52 28.48 13.05 30.87
CA ASN A 52 29.66 12.79 30.05
C ASN A 52 29.68 11.34 29.57
N LEU A 53 29.77 11.15 28.25
CA LEU A 53 29.82 9.84 27.64
C LEU A 53 31.27 9.42 27.43
N TYR A 54 31.64 8.33 28.08
CA TYR A 54 32.89 7.63 27.84
C TYR A 54 32.64 6.39 26.99
N ALA A 55 33.61 5.99 26.17
CA ALA A 55 33.55 4.80 25.36
C ALA A 55 33.36 3.54 26.24
N PRO A 56 32.27 2.77 26.08
CA PRO A 56 32.02 1.59 26.91
C PRO A 56 32.92 0.40 26.60
N PHE A 57 33.46 0.35 25.38
CA PHE A 57 34.36 -0.68 24.84
C PHE A 57 35.16 -0.07 23.67
N ASP A 58 36.15 -0.80 23.16
CA ASP A 58 36.95 -0.38 22.00
C ASP A 58 36.11 -0.48 20.72
N PHE A 59 36.05 0.58 19.91
CA PHE A 59 35.32 0.55 18.64
C PHE A 59 36.02 1.35 17.55
N ALA A 60 35.81 0.95 16.30
CA ALA A 60 36.38 1.65 15.15
C ALA A 60 35.47 2.80 14.70
N ILE A 61 36.08 3.90 14.27
CA ILE A 61 35.37 5.01 13.61
C ILE A 61 35.18 4.64 12.14
N GLN A 62 33.92 4.43 11.74
CA GLN A 62 33.56 4.06 10.37
C GLN A 62 33.67 5.28 9.44
N LYS A 63 34.24 5.09 8.24
CA LYS A 63 34.22 6.11 7.19
C LYS A 63 32.83 6.17 6.55
N THR A 64 32.42 7.37 6.16
CA THR A 64 31.16 7.57 5.41
C THR A 64 31.29 7.07 3.98
N ASN A 65 30.17 6.71 3.33
CA ASN A 65 30.17 6.29 1.92
C ASN A 65 30.80 7.33 1.01
N LYS A 66 30.56 8.62 1.26
CA LYS A 66 31.16 9.72 0.51
C LYS A 66 32.68 9.75 0.62
N GLU A 67 33.24 9.54 1.82
CA GLU A 67 34.69 9.46 2.03
C GLU A 67 35.30 8.25 1.33
N LEU A 68 34.62 7.10 1.38
CA LEU A 68 35.05 5.88 0.68
C LEU A 68 35.04 6.07 -0.83
N ASP A 69 34.04 6.76 -1.38
CA ASP A 69 33.93 7.07 -2.81
C ASP A 69 35.04 8.02 -3.28
N GLU A 70 35.33 9.07 -2.49
CA GLU A 70 36.43 10.01 -2.77
C GLU A 70 37.80 9.33 -2.70
N GLU A 71 38.04 8.46 -1.73
CA GLU A 71 39.28 7.67 -1.64
C GLU A 71 39.39 6.65 -2.78
N THR A 72 38.30 5.98 -3.14
CA THR A 72 38.22 5.06 -4.29
C THR A 72 38.59 5.77 -5.59
N ALA A 73 38.07 6.99 -5.80
CA ALA A 73 38.40 7.80 -6.96
C ALA A 73 39.87 8.20 -7.00
N LYS A 74 40.46 8.58 -5.86
CA LYS A 74 41.90 8.88 -5.74
C LYS A 74 42.77 7.67 -6.04
N ILE A 75 42.42 6.51 -5.48
CA ILE A 75 43.15 5.25 -5.71
C ILE A 75 43.15 4.90 -7.19
N ARG A 76 42.02 5.01 -7.88
CA ARG A 76 41.94 4.75 -9.33
C ARG A 76 42.87 5.66 -10.15
N LEU A 77 43.02 6.92 -9.75
CA LEU A 77 43.93 7.86 -10.42
C LEU A 77 45.41 7.60 -10.12
N SER A 78 45.72 7.12 -8.91
CA SER A 78 47.10 6.82 -8.50
C SER A 78 47.57 5.41 -8.85
N THR A 79 46.67 4.55 -9.35
CA THR A 79 46.99 3.16 -9.72
C THR A 79 47.50 3.08 -11.15
N ASN A 80 48.56 2.30 -11.36
CA ASN A 80 49.15 2.11 -12.68
C ASN A 80 48.17 1.43 -13.64
N VAL A 81 48.00 2.02 -14.82
CA VAL A 81 47.33 1.41 -15.97
C VAL A 81 48.38 0.76 -16.86
N PHE A 82 48.14 -0.48 -17.29
CA PHE A 82 49.14 -1.26 -18.01
C PHE A 82 48.83 -1.31 -19.51
N PHE A 83 49.82 -1.04 -20.34
CA PHE A 83 49.73 -1.13 -21.79
C PHE A 83 50.77 -2.12 -22.34
N ASN A 84 50.38 -2.96 -23.27
CA ASN A 84 51.27 -3.87 -24.00
C ASN A 84 51.80 -3.17 -25.26
N LYS A 85 53.10 -3.27 -25.52
CA LYS A 85 53.73 -2.77 -26.74
C LYS A 85 54.21 -3.91 -27.64
N ASP A 86 53.79 -3.88 -28.89
CA ASP A 86 54.27 -4.78 -29.95
C ASP A 86 55.52 -4.18 -30.62
N THR A 87 56.66 -4.82 -30.43
CA THR A 87 57.95 -4.36 -30.98
C THR A 87 58.15 -4.68 -32.45
N LEU A 88 57.29 -5.53 -33.04
CA LEU A 88 57.39 -5.95 -34.45
C LEU A 88 56.80 -4.90 -35.40
N VAL A 89 55.86 -4.08 -34.92
CA VAL A 89 55.13 -3.09 -35.74
C VAL A 89 56.09 -2.07 -36.35
N LEU A 90 57.05 -1.55 -35.60
CA LEU A 90 58.06 -0.61 -36.12
C LEU A 90 58.81 -1.18 -37.33
N ASN A 91 59.35 -2.39 -37.21
CA ASN A 91 60.10 -3.02 -38.30
C ASN A 91 59.20 -3.36 -39.49
N LYS A 92 57.94 -3.76 -39.24
CA LYS A 92 56.93 -3.99 -40.28
C LYS A 92 56.64 -2.70 -41.06
N SER A 93 56.34 -1.59 -40.38
CA SER A 93 56.05 -0.30 -41.03
C SER A 93 57.26 0.26 -41.78
N LEU A 94 58.48 0.09 -41.27
CA LEU A 94 59.70 0.47 -41.98
C LEU A 94 59.93 -0.38 -43.25
N ASN A 95 59.76 -1.70 -43.17
CA ASN A 95 59.89 -2.57 -44.35
C ASN A 95 58.85 -2.23 -45.43
N LEU A 96 57.60 -2.00 -45.04
CA LEU A 96 56.55 -1.57 -45.97
C LEU A 96 56.86 -0.21 -46.59
N LEU A 97 57.45 0.73 -45.83
CA LEU A 97 57.92 2.01 -46.37
C LEU A 97 59.01 1.79 -47.44
N TYR A 98 59.99 0.93 -47.17
CA TYR A 98 61.04 0.60 -48.14
C TYR A 98 60.45 -0.07 -49.39
N ASP A 99 59.52 -1.00 -49.24
CA ASP A 99 58.88 -1.69 -50.37
C ASP A 99 58.07 -0.72 -51.24
N LYS A 100 57.28 0.17 -50.61
CA LYS A 100 56.45 1.17 -51.30
C LYS A 100 57.32 2.16 -52.08
N ILE A 101 58.47 2.53 -51.54
CA ILE A 101 59.41 3.49 -52.18
C ILE A 101 60.27 2.83 -53.26
N ASN A 102 60.65 1.56 -53.08
CA ASN A 102 61.46 0.82 -54.05
C ASN A 102 60.64 0.35 -55.27
N ASN A 103 59.32 0.17 -55.11
CA ASN A 103 58.38 -0.19 -56.17
C ASN A 103 57.32 0.90 -56.41
N PRO A 104 57.69 2.11 -56.86
CA PRO A 104 56.77 3.25 -56.96
C PRO A 104 55.70 3.07 -58.06
N SER A 105 55.87 2.11 -58.98
CA SER A 105 54.97 1.85 -60.11
C SER A 105 53.56 1.42 -59.69
N SER A 106 53.41 0.90 -58.47
CA SER A 106 52.12 0.44 -57.94
C SER A 106 51.35 1.51 -57.15
N ASP A 107 51.90 2.70 -56.95
CA ASP A 107 51.30 3.77 -56.15
C ASP A 107 51.11 5.05 -56.99
N SER A 108 49.87 5.46 -57.18
CA SER A 108 49.49 6.63 -57.98
C SER A 108 49.97 7.96 -57.41
N VAL A 109 50.39 7.99 -56.13
CA VAL A 109 50.82 9.19 -55.42
C VAL A 109 52.32 9.49 -55.63
N ILE A 110 53.14 8.46 -55.89
CA ILE A 110 54.60 8.58 -55.96
C ILE A 110 55.23 8.10 -57.28
N ASN A 111 54.46 7.50 -58.19
CA ASN A 111 54.95 6.97 -59.47
C ASN A 111 55.68 7.99 -60.37
N ASN A 112 55.38 9.27 -60.24
CA ASN A 112 55.93 10.36 -61.06
C ASN A 112 57.13 11.08 -60.42
N LEU A 113 57.63 10.61 -59.27
CA LEU A 113 58.71 11.26 -58.53
C LEU A 113 60.10 10.76 -58.97
N SER A 114 61.09 11.65 -58.94
CA SER A 114 62.49 11.28 -59.20
C SER A 114 63.10 10.49 -58.05
N ARG A 115 64.19 9.74 -58.33
CA ARG A 115 64.93 8.97 -57.31
C ARG A 115 65.43 9.83 -56.14
N ARG A 116 65.70 11.12 -56.36
CA ARG A 116 66.16 12.04 -55.30
C ARG A 116 65.01 12.41 -54.36
N GLU A 117 63.82 12.62 -54.91
CA GLU A 117 62.60 12.99 -54.17
C GLU A 117 62.08 11.80 -53.36
N LEU A 118 62.06 10.61 -53.97
CA LEU A 118 61.74 9.35 -53.28
C LEU A 118 62.68 9.08 -52.09
N ARG A 119 63.97 9.41 -52.23
CA ARG A 119 64.93 9.31 -51.13
C ARG A 119 64.64 10.29 -50.00
N SER A 120 64.30 11.54 -50.31
CA SER A 120 63.91 12.54 -49.30
C SER A 120 62.65 12.13 -48.54
N ILE A 121 61.63 11.62 -49.25
CA ILE A 121 60.39 11.11 -48.64
C ILE A 121 60.67 9.90 -47.76
N ARG A 122 61.53 8.98 -48.21
CA ARG A 122 61.94 7.82 -47.42
C ARG A 122 62.62 8.22 -46.12
N ASP A 123 63.62 9.08 -46.21
CA ASP A 123 64.42 9.47 -45.05
C ASP A 123 63.54 10.26 -44.06
N ALA A 124 62.58 11.06 -44.55
CA ALA A 124 61.55 11.70 -43.72
C ALA A 124 60.60 10.68 -43.08
N GLY A 125 60.10 9.70 -43.85
CA GLY A 125 59.22 8.65 -43.39
C GLY A 125 59.85 7.79 -42.30
N VAL A 126 61.10 7.38 -42.47
CA VAL A 126 61.86 6.61 -41.45
C VAL A 126 61.95 7.40 -40.15
N ASN A 127 62.26 8.69 -40.20
CA ASN A 127 62.33 9.55 -39.00
C ASN A 127 60.98 9.69 -38.31
N ILE A 128 59.91 9.95 -39.06
CA ILE A 128 58.57 10.16 -38.51
C ILE A 128 58.03 8.85 -37.89
N ILE A 129 58.16 7.73 -38.61
CA ILE A 129 57.76 6.40 -38.13
C ILE A 129 58.52 6.05 -36.83
N SER A 130 59.84 6.26 -36.82
CA SER A 130 60.66 5.96 -35.64
C SER A 130 60.30 6.84 -34.44
N ASN A 131 59.96 8.11 -34.66
CA ASN A 131 59.54 9.02 -33.59
C ASN A 131 58.17 8.61 -33.02
N ILE A 132 57.18 8.34 -33.87
CA ILE A 132 55.85 7.90 -33.44
C ILE A 132 55.94 6.64 -32.58
N TYR A 133 56.65 5.62 -33.06
CA TYR A 133 56.81 4.36 -32.32
C TYR A 133 57.78 4.43 -31.15
N SER A 134 58.62 5.47 -31.04
CA SER A 134 59.43 5.68 -29.84
C SER A 134 58.56 6.04 -28.63
N ARG A 135 57.48 6.80 -28.86
CA ARG A 135 56.47 7.16 -27.86
C ARG A 135 55.34 6.14 -27.75
N GLY A 136 55.01 5.46 -28.86
CA GLY A 136 53.95 4.47 -28.95
C GLY A 136 52.62 5.08 -29.41
N LEU A 137 51.95 4.40 -30.34
CA LEU A 137 50.67 4.75 -30.95
C LEU A 137 49.57 3.82 -30.43
N LEU A 138 48.55 4.42 -29.80
CA LEU A 138 47.43 3.69 -29.22
C LEU A 138 46.49 3.12 -30.29
N ASP A 139 45.86 1.98 -29.98
CA ASP A 139 44.83 1.34 -30.79
C ASP A 139 43.51 2.12 -30.83
N LYS A 140 43.21 2.89 -29.79
CA LYS A 140 42.00 3.72 -29.67
C LYS A 140 42.18 4.87 -28.68
N ASN A 141 41.19 5.75 -28.65
CA ASN A 141 41.14 6.84 -27.67
C ASN A 141 40.60 6.29 -26.35
N TYR A 142 41.44 6.27 -25.32
CA TYR A 142 41.05 5.90 -23.97
C TYR A 142 40.68 7.14 -23.14
N ASP A 143 39.66 7.02 -22.31
CA ASP A 143 39.20 8.08 -21.40
C ASP A 143 40.04 8.12 -20.11
N TYR A 144 41.35 8.33 -20.27
CA TYR A 144 42.28 8.53 -19.17
C TYR A 144 42.73 9.99 -19.12
N LYS A 145 42.87 10.53 -17.91
CA LYS A 145 43.44 11.87 -17.71
C LYS A 145 44.91 11.87 -18.13
N SER A 146 45.40 13.00 -18.65
CA SER A 146 46.78 13.13 -19.14
C SER A 146 47.83 12.76 -18.08
N ASN A 147 47.55 12.97 -16.80
CA ASN A 147 48.43 12.66 -15.67
C ASN A 147 48.21 11.27 -15.04
N GLN A 148 47.41 10.40 -15.67
CA GLN A 148 47.26 9.01 -15.24
C GLN A 148 48.61 8.30 -15.36
N ILE A 149 49.04 7.60 -14.30
CA ILE A 149 50.28 6.83 -14.33
C ILE A 149 50.05 5.58 -15.18
N VAL A 150 50.92 5.40 -16.18
CA VAL A 150 50.88 4.27 -17.10
C VAL A 150 52.18 3.49 -17.04
N SER A 151 52.10 2.18 -17.26
CA SER A 151 53.25 1.28 -17.33
C SER A 151 53.23 0.52 -18.65
N LEU A 152 54.35 0.57 -19.37
CA LEU A 152 54.50 -0.08 -20.67
C LEU A 152 55.16 -1.45 -20.50
N LEU A 153 54.54 -2.46 -21.10
CA LEU A 153 54.94 -3.86 -21.04
C LEU A 153 55.47 -4.30 -22.41
N ILE A 154 56.70 -4.85 -22.44
CA ILE A 154 57.28 -5.51 -23.60
C ILE A 154 57.62 -6.94 -23.19
N ASP A 155 57.13 -7.94 -23.93
CA ASP A 155 57.31 -9.36 -23.60
C ASP A 155 56.98 -9.70 -22.12
N ASN A 156 55.87 -9.14 -21.62
CA ASN A 156 55.40 -9.27 -20.24
C ASN A 156 56.37 -8.73 -19.16
N LYS A 157 57.36 -7.91 -19.53
CA LYS A 157 58.23 -7.19 -18.58
C LYS A 157 57.90 -5.71 -18.56
N GLN A 158 57.75 -5.15 -17.36
CA GLN A 158 57.59 -3.72 -17.16
C GLN A 158 58.90 -3.00 -17.45
N LEU A 159 58.86 -2.07 -18.39
CA LEU A 159 60.07 -1.40 -18.88
C LEU A 159 60.16 0.05 -18.38
N THR A 160 59.04 0.77 -18.41
CA THR A 160 58.97 2.19 -18.03
C THR A 160 57.62 2.52 -17.39
N SER A 161 57.65 3.46 -16.46
CA SER A 161 56.46 4.14 -15.93
C SER A 161 56.50 5.60 -16.37
N GLY A 162 55.38 6.08 -16.89
CA GLY A 162 55.21 7.43 -17.41
C GLY A 162 53.78 7.93 -17.22
N PHE A 163 53.40 8.93 -17.98
CA PHE A 163 52.04 9.46 -17.99
C PHE A 163 51.29 9.07 -19.26
N PHE A 164 49.96 9.01 -19.21
CA PHE A 164 49.15 8.72 -20.40
C PHE A 164 49.42 9.71 -21.56
N SER A 165 49.79 10.95 -21.24
CA SER A 165 50.24 11.97 -22.22
C SER A 165 51.49 11.59 -23.02
N ASP A 166 52.25 10.59 -22.59
CA ASP A 166 53.49 10.21 -23.26
C ASP A 166 53.20 9.44 -24.56
N PHE A 167 52.03 8.81 -24.69
CA PHE A 167 51.59 8.10 -25.90
C PHE A 167 51.00 9.04 -26.96
N TYR A 168 51.02 8.60 -28.22
CA TYR A 168 50.25 9.22 -29.30
C TYR A 168 48.84 8.67 -29.35
N ILE A 169 47.87 9.59 -29.26
CA ILE A 169 46.45 9.29 -29.45
C ILE A 169 46.13 9.39 -30.95
N PRO A 170 45.33 8.46 -31.53
CA PRO A 170 44.95 8.47 -32.93
C PRO A 170 44.48 9.83 -33.48
N GLU A 171 43.70 10.58 -32.70
CA GLU A 171 43.19 11.92 -33.09
C GLU A 171 44.30 12.98 -33.27
N GLU A 172 45.40 12.85 -32.53
CA GLU A 172 46.51 13.81 -32.57
C GLU A 172 47.56 13.47 -33.65
N LEU A 173 47.46 12.28 -34.24
CA LEU A 173 48.46 11.73 -35.15
C LEU A 173 48.69 12.61 -36.38
N LEU A 174 47.62 13.10 -37.02
CA LEU A 174 47.71 13.97 -38.20
C LEU A 174 48.46 15.27 -37.87
N THR A 175 48.12 15.89 -36.73
CA THR A 175 48.75 17.13 -36.26
C THR A 175 50.23 16.88 -35.93
N SER A 176 50.56 15.75 -35.31
CA SER A 176 51.95 15.40 -35.01
C SER A 176 52.78 15.17 -36.27
N ILE A 177 52.26 14.40 -37.24
CA ILE A 177 52.94 14.17 -38.54
C ILE A 177 53.18 15.50 -39.25
N ASN A 178 52.18 16.39 -39.28
CA ASN A 178 52.30 17.70 -39.90
C ASN A 178 53.43 18.54 -39.25
N ASN A 179 53.50 18.57 -37.92
CA ASN A 179 54.53 19.30 -37.20
C ASN A 179 55.94 18.73 -37.46
N GLN A 180 56.06 17.39 -37.55
CA GLN A 180 57.34 16.76 -37.87
C GLN A 180 57.79 17.04 -39.31
N VAL A 181 56.88 17.01 -40.29
CA VAL A 181 57.19 17.39 -41.69
C VAL A 181 57.69 18.83 -41.79
N ILE A 182 57.10 19.75 -41.00
CA ILE A 182 57.57 21.14 -40.89
C ILE A 182 58.99 21.18 -40.30
N SER A 183 59.23 20.46 -39.20
CA SER A 183 60.54 20.44 -38.52
C SER A 183 61.68 19.89 -39.38
N LEU A 184 61.37 18.99 -40.31
CA LEU A 184 62.35 18.40 -41.24
C LEU A 184 62.62 19.26 -42.48
N ASN A 185 61.91 20.38 -42.66
CA ASN A 185 61.97 21.26 -43.85
C ASN A 185 61.61 20.54 -45.18
N ILE A 186 60.65 19.60 -45.16
CA ILE A 186 60.23 18.78 -46.32
C ILE A 186 58.75 19.06 -46.67
N GLN A 187 58.33 20.32 -46.53
CA GLN A 187 56.92 20.72 -46.70
C GLN A 187 56.39 20.48 -48.12
N GLU A 188 57.26 20.52 -49.12
CA GLU A 188 56.93 20.31 -50.54
C GLU A 188 56.32 18.93 -50.81
N TYR A 189 56.71 17.90 -50.03
CA TYR A 189 56.23 16.52 -50.19
C TYR A 189 55.21 16.12 -49.12
N LYS A 190 54.61 17.10 -48.42
CA LYS A 190 53.68 16.87 -47.33
C LYS A 190 52.49 15.96 -47.72
N PRO A 191 51.79 16.16 -48.85
CA PRO A 191 50.66 15.30 -49.23
C PRO A 191 51.08 13.83 -49.41
N GLN A 192 52.23 13.59 -50.02
CA GLN A 192 52.76 12.25 -50.29
C GLN A 192 53.19 11.57 -48.98
N ILE A 193 53.88 12.29 -48.09
CA ILE A 193 54.31 11.77 -46.80
C ILE A 193 53.10 11.41 -45.93
N VAL A 194 52.10 12.31 -45.83
CA VAL A 194 50.89 12.05 -45.04
C VAL A 194 50.14 10.83 -45.59
N SER A 195 49.89 10.76 -46.90
CA SER A 195 49.20 9.62 -47.52
C SER A 195 49.93 8.29 -47.26
N ILE A 196 51.25 8.26 -47.43
CA ILE A 196 52.04 7.04 -47.21
C ILE A 196 52.00 6.63 -45.75
N LEU A 197 52.18 7.57 -44.81
CA LEU A 197 52.24 7.25 -43.39
C LEU A 197 50.90 6.75 -42.85
N PHE A 198 49.77 7.29 -43.28
CA PHE A 198 48.46 6.79 -42.85
C PHE A 198 48.17 5.36 -43.32
N ASP A 199 48.70 4.95 -44.49
CA ASP A 199 48.59 3.58 -44.96
C ASP A 199 49.51 2.60 -44.21
N LEU A 200 50.58 3.10 -43.57
CA LEU A 200 51.66 2.29 -43.00
C LEU A 200 51.68 2.21 -41.48
N LEU A 201 51.07 3.19 -40.80
CA LEU A 201 51.05 3.25 -39.35
C LEU A 201 49.92 2.39 -38.80
N GLU A 202 50.30 1.31 -38.12
CA GLU A 202 49.42 0.50 -37.27
C GLU A 202 49.70 0.83 -35.79
N SER A 203 48.72 0.67 -34.90
CA SER A 203 48.94 0.85 -33.46
C SER A 203 49.89 -0.22 -32.91
N ASP A 204 50.90 0.18 -32.15
CA ASP A 204 51.83 -0.72 -31.46
C ASP A 204 51.52 -0.82 -29.96
N VAL A 205 50.64 0.02 -29.41
CA VAL A 205 50.30 0.04 -27.98
C VAL A 205 48.82 -0.29 -27.78
N SER A 206 48.53 -1.25 -26.91
CA SER A 206 47.16 -1.67 -26.55
C SER A 206 46.99 -1.84 -25.04
N LEU A 207 45.81 -1.56 -24.51
CA LEU A 207 45.53 -1.67 -23.07
C LEU A 207 45.55 -3.14 -22.60
N ASN A 208 46.33 -3.44 -21.57
CA ASN A 208 46.26 -4.70 -20.85
C ASN A 208 45.13 -4.64 -19.80
N ILE A 209 43.95 -5.08 -20.20
CA ILE A 209 42.72 -5.00 -19.39
C ILE A 209 42.86 -5.81 -18.10
N ASP A 210 43.47 -7.01 -18.17
CA ASP A 210 43.51 -7.94 -17.04
C ASP A 210 44.47 -7.43 -15.95
N LEU A 211 45.68 -7.01 -16.31
CA LEU A 211 46.64 -6.45 -15.34
C LEU A 211 46.14 -5.12 -14.76
N THR A 212 45.51 -4.27 -15.58
CA THR A 212 44.93 -3.00 -15.10
C THR A 212 43.80 -3.25 -14.11
N LYS A 213 42.88 -4.19 -14.39
CA LYS A 213 41.81 -4.54 -13.46
C LYS A 213 42.35 -5.14 -12.16
N ASN A 214 43.33 -6.04 -12.26
CA ASN A 214 43.92 -6.68 -11.08
C ASN A 214 44.63 -5.66 -10.19
N SER A 215 45.41 -4.76 -10.78
CA SER A 215 46.10 -3.67 -10.07
C SER A 215 45.13 -2.75 -9.34
N ILE A 216 44.03 -2.35 -10.01
CA ILE A 216 42.98 -1.54 -9.38
C ILE A 216 42.29 -2.30 -8.24
N ASN A 217 41.95 -3.58 -8.45
CA ASN A 217 41.28 -4.37 -7.43
C ASN A 217 42.18 -4.59 -6.20
N GLU A 218 43.47 -4.82 -6.39
CA GLU A 218 44.44 -4.96 -5.29
C GLU A 218 44.60 -3.65 -4.51
N ALA A 219 44.69 -2.52 -5.22
CA ALA A 219 44.76 -1.21 -4.58
C ALA A 219 43.48 -0.88 -3.79
N LEU A 220 42.30 -1.26 -4.30
CA LEU A 220 41.03 -1.09 -3.61
C LEU A 220 40.86 -2.06 -2.44
N ALA A 221 41.42 -3.28 -2.50
CA ALA A 221 41.36 -4.24 -1.40
C ALA A 221 42.11 -3.76 -0.15
N ASN A 222 43.11 -2.88 -0.31
CA ASN A 222 43.87 -2.28 0.78
C ASN A 222 43.19 -1.05 1.41
N LEU A 223 42.03 -0.63 0.91
CA LEU A 223 41.29 0.51 1.45
C LEU A 223 40.64 0.14 2.79
N SER A 224 41.12 0.76 3.88
CA SER A 224 40.55 0.55 5.21
C SER A 224 39.16 1.21 5.31
N PRO A 225 38.12 0.48 5.76
CA PRO A 225 36.80 1.05 6.00
C PRO A 225 36.77 1.98 7.23
N ASN A 226 37.82 1.95 8.05
CA ASN A 226 37.88 2.63 9.33
C ASN A 226 38.98 3.70 9.35
N ARG A 227 38.71 4.84 10.01
CA ARG A 227 39.64 5.98 10.14
C ARG A 227 40.54 5.87 11.38
N GLY A 228 40.14 5.08 12.37
CA GLY A 228 40.86 4.89 13.63
C GLY A 228 40.05 4.05 14.63
N ILE A 229 40.59 3.86 15.83
CA ILE A 229 39.95 3.13 16.93
C ILE A 229 39.85 4.09 18.12
N ILE A 230 38.69 4.11 18.78
CA ILE A 230 38.49 4.73 20.09
C ILE A 230 38.61 3.65 21.14
N GLU A 231 39.56 3.81 22.07
CA GLU A 231 39.75 2.91 23.19
C GLU A 231 38.68 3.11 24.26
N LYS A 232 38.36 2.04 24.99
CA LYS A 232 37.49 2.05 26.14
C LYS A 232 37.90 3.13 27.14
N GLU A 233 36.91 3.74 27.80
CA GLU A 233 37.07 4.84 28.77
C GLU A 233 37.58 6.17 28.18
N THR A 234 37.72 6.28 26.85
CA THR A 234 37.94 7.56 26.18
C THR A 234 36.69 8.44 26.29
N LEU A 235 36.85 9.71 26.69
CA LEU A 235 35.76 10.68 26.69
C LEU A 235 35.33 11.00 25.25
N ILE A 236 34.09 10.66 24.90
CA ILE A 236 33.53 10.89 23.56
C ILE A 236 32.92 12.30 23.49
N ILE A 237 32.07 12.63 24.46
CA ILE A 237 31.38 13.93 24.49
C ILE A 237 31.01 14.32 25.92
N SER A 238 31.19 15.60 26.24
CA SER A 238 30.83 16.15 27.55
C SER A 238 29.38 16.65 27.60
N LYS A 239 28.78 16.69 28.80
CA LYS A 239 27.47 17.30 29.01
C LYS A 239 27.46 18.76 28.56
N GLY A 240 26.46 19.13 27.77
CA GLY A 240 26.29 20.47 27.22
C GLY A 240 27.13 20.76 25.98
N GLU A 241 27.97 19.81 25.54
CA GLU A 241 28.81 19.98 24.37
C GLU A 241 28.04 19.70 23.07
N ILE A 242 28.29 20.47 22.02
CA ILE A 242 27.53 20.38 20.76
C ILE A 242 27.92 19.09 20.00
N VAL A 243 26.90 18.32 19.60
CA VAL A 243 27.04 17.11 18.78
C VAL A 243 27.16 17.52 17.31
N GLU A 244 28.38 17.72 16.82
CA GLU A 244 28.64 18.08 15.42
C GLU A 244 29.98 17.50 14.93
N GLY A 245 30.16 17.40 13.62
CA GLY A 245 31.44 17.10 12.99
C GLY A 245 31.97 15.71 13.36
N GLU A 246 33.21 15.65 13.88
CA GLU A 246 33.84 14.37 14.26
C GLU A 246 33.11 13.67 15.42
N LYS A 247 32.52 14.42 16.35
CA LYS A 247 31.81 13.83 17.49
C LYS A 247 30.55 13.10 17.07
N LEU A 248 29.80 13.68 16.13
CA LEU A 248 28.64 13.02 15.53
C LEU A 248 29.07 11.70 14.89
N LYS A 249 30.13 11.69 14.07
CA LYS A 249 30.65 10.47 13.43
C LYS A 249 31.07 9.40 14.44
N ILE A 250 31.74 9.79 15.52
CA ILE A 250 32.15 8.89 16.61
C ILE A 250 30.91 8.32 17.32
N LEU A 251 29.92 9.15 17.63
CA LEU A 251 28.68 8.73 18.28
C LEU A 251 27.84 7.79 17.39
N GLU A 252 27.79 8.05 16.08
CA GLU A 252 27.14 7.16 15.11
C GLU A 252 27.86 5.83 14.98
N SER A 253 29.19 5.85 14.92
CA SER A 253 30.00 4.62 14.91
C SER A 253 29.80 3.80 16.19
N LEU A 254 29.78 4.47 17.36
CA LEU A 254 29.49 3.83 18.63
C LEU A 254 28.08 3.25 18.67
N ARG A 255 27.06 3.99 18.18
CA ARG A 255 25.68 3.51 18.10
C ARG A 255 25.59 2.24 17.27
N ASN A 256 26.20 2.23 16.08
CA ASN A 256 26.20 1.08 15.18
C ASN A 256 26.91 -0.13 15.82
N GLU A 257 28.08 0.08 16.41
CA GLU A 257 28.85 -1.00 17.05
C GLU A 257 28.11 -1.55 18.28
N TYR A 258 27.48 -0.67 19.08
CA TYR A 258 26.67 -1.06 20.22
C TYR A 258 25.46 -1.90 19.78
N GLU A 259 24.74 -1.48 18.75
CA GLU A 259 23.57 -2.21 18.24
C GLU A 259 23.93 -3.56 17.59
N THR A 260 25.18 -3.71 17.14
CA THR A 260 25.69 -4.94 16.49
C THR A 260 26.34 -5.92 17.47
N ASN A 261 27.13 -5.44 18.44
CA ASN A 261 27.94 -6.28 19.34
C ASN A 261 27.31 -6.56 20.71
N SER A 262 26.25 -5.84 21.11
CA SER A 262 25.72 -5.90 22.48
C SER A 262 24.73 -7.04 22.77
N THR A 263 25.08 -8.31 22.54
CA THR A 263 24.22 -9.39 23.08
C THR A 263 24.98 -10.59 23.63
N ASN A 264 25.27 -10.57 24.93
CA ASN A 264 25.22 -11.81 25.71
C ASN A 264 23.82 -12.42 25.58
N LYS A 265 23.71 -13.75 25.53
CA LYS A 265 22.42 -14.46 25.37
C LYS A 265 21.35 -14.00 26.37
N LEU A 266 21.76 -13.64 27.60
CA LEU A 266 20.85 -13.15 28.64
C LEU A 266 20.22 -11.80 28.26
N ASP A 267 21.03 -10.85 27.78
CA ASP A 267 20.58 -9.52 27.37
C ASP A 267 19.64 -9.61 26.15
N TYR A 268 19.95 -10.51 25.21
CA TYR A 268 19.06 -10.83 24.08
C TYR A 268 17.67 -11.27 24.54
N TYR A 269 17.58 -12.25 25.47
CA TYR A 269 16.28 -12.71 25.98
C TYR A 269 15.55 -11.63 26.79
N LEU A 270 16.28 -10.79 27.54
CA LEU A 270 15.70 -9.67 28.29
C LEU A 270 15.10 -8.62 27.36
N VAL A 271 15.80 -8.23 26.29
CA VAL A 271 15.32 -7.28 25.28
C VAL A 271 14.05 -7.82 24.61
N ILE A 272 14.07 -9.09 24.15
CA ILE A 272 12.90 -9.71 23.53
C ILE A 272 11.72 -9.80 24.50
N SER A 273 11.96 -10.17 25.76
CA SER A 273 10.89 -10.24 26.77
C SER A 273 10.25 -8.88 27.04
N SER A 274 11.06 -7.81 27.02
CA SER A 274 10.60 -6.44 27.23
C SER A 274 9.77 -5.95 26.04
N TYR A 275 10.22 -6.19 24.81
CA TYR A 275 9.44 -5.90 23.61
C TYR A 275 8.15 -6.73 23.56
N SER A 276 8.21 -8.00 23.94
CA SER A 276 7.03 -8.88 24.03
C SER A 276 6.00 -8.32 24.99
N LEU A 277 6.42 -7.82 26.15
CA LEU A 277 5.53 -7.20 27.12
C LEU A 277 4.83 -5.96 26.53
N LEU A 278 5.57 -5.08 25.85
CA LEU A 278 5.01 -3.89 25.21
C LEU A 278 3.98 -4.24 24.12
N VAL A 279 4.29 -5.21 23.25
CA VAL A 279 3.36 -5.68 22.22
C VAL A 279 2.10 -6.26 22.85
N ILE A 280 2.24 -7.11 23.86
CA ILE A 280 1.12 -7.70 24.59
C ILE A 280 0.25 -6.60 25.23
N LEU A 281 0.85 -5.61 25.88
CA LEU A 281 0.12 -4.50 26.51
C LEU A 281 -0.63 -3.65 25.48
N SER A 282 -0.01 -3.30 24.36
CA SER A 282 -0.66 -2.53 23.28
C SER A 282 -1.85 -3.28 22.68
N LEU A 283 -1.68 -4.55 22.31
CA LEU A 283 -2.77 -5.36 21.77
C LEU A 283 -3.85 -5.64 22.81
N LEU A 284 -3.48 -5.84 24.07
CA LEU A 284 -4.42 -6.02 25.17
C LEU A 284 -5.28 -4.76 25.36
N MET A 285 -4.67 -3.57 25.26
CA MET A 285 -5.38 -2.30 25.33
C MET A 285 -6.45 -2.18 24.24
N ILE A 286 -6.15 -2.62 23.01
CA ILE A 286 -7.12 -2.69 21.90
C ILE A 286 -8.26 -3.66 22.22
N ILE A 287 -7.95 -4.87 22.68
CA ILE A 287 -8.99 -5.86 23.06
C ILE A 287 -9.87 -5.34 24.17
N LEU A 288 -9.29 -4.75 25.21
CA LEU A 288 -10.04 -4.23 26.35
C LEU A 288 -10.95 -3.07 25.95
N PHE A 289 -10.45 -2.15 25.10
CA PHE A 289 -11.26 -1.09 24.51
C PHE A 289 -12.43 -1.65 23.71
N ILE A 290 -12.17 -2.57 22.77
CA ILE A 290 -13.20 -3.17 21.93
C ILE A 290 -14.22 -3.94 22.78
N ARG A 291 -13.76 -4.71 23.77
CA ARG A 291 -14.63 -5.47 24.67
C ARG A 291 -15.54 -4.56 25.51
N LYS A 292 -15.01 -3.44 26.01
CA LYS A 292 -15.73 -2.51 26.90
C LYS A 292 -16.68 -1.59 26.14
N PHE A 293 -16.21 -0.97 25.05
CA PHE A 293 -16.94 0.09 24.36
C PHE A 293 -17.59 -0.35 23.04
N ARG A 294 -17.11 -1.45 22.43
CA ARG A 294 -17.54 -1.92 21.10
C ARG A 294 -17.88 -3.42 21.11
N LYS A 295 -18.79 -3.81 22.01
CA LYS A 295 -19.19 -5.22 22.21
C LYS A 295 -19.62 -5.92 20.92
N LYS A 296 -20.28 -5.23 19.97
CA LYS A 296 -20.65 -5.78 18.65
C LYS A 296 -19.41 -6.23 17.87
N ILE A 297 -18.37 -5.40 17.83
CA ILE A 297 -17.07 -5.70 17.18
C ILE A 297 -16.37 -6.85 17.92
N TYR A 298 -16.33 -6.83 19.25
CA TYR A 298 -15.73 -7.91 20.05
C TYR A 298 -16.35 -9.29 19.77
N LEU A 299 -17.67 -9.32 19.62
CA LEU A 299 -18.40 -10.57 19.43
C LEU A 299 -18.21 -11.13 18.01
N SER A 300 -18.05 -10.28 17.00
CA SER A 300 -17.81 -10.69 15.61
C SER A 300 -16.36 -11.11 15.37
N LEU A 301 -16.14 -12.39 15.07
CA LEU A 301 -14.79 -12.92 14.79
C LEU A 301 -14.17 -12.26 13.56
N ASN A 302 -14.97 -12.00 12.52
CA ASN A 302 -14.49 -11.40 11.27
C ASN A 302 -14.09 -9.93 11.46
N GLN A 303 -14.88 -9.16 12.23
CA GLN A 303 -14.58 -7.76 12.50
C GLN A 303 -13.32 -7.62 13.36
N LEU A 304 -13.17 -8.47 14.39
CA LEU A 304 -11.95 -8.49 15.20
C LEU A 304 -10.74 -8.96 14.38
N SER A 305 -10.90 -9.96 13.52
CA SER A 305 -9.83 -10.45 12.63
C SER A 305 -9.37 -9.36 11.67
N LEU A 306 -10.29 -8.56 11.10
CA LEU A 306 -9.95 -7.42 10.24
C LEU A 306 -9.04 -6.42 10.98
N ILE A 307 -9.37 -6.07 12.22
CA ILE A 307 -8.57 -5.14 13.04
C ILE A 307 -7.16 -5.70 13.26
N PHE A 308 -7.07 -6.93 13.79
CA PHE A 308 -5.78 -7.55 14.11
C PHE A 308 -4.92 -7.85 12.88
N PHE A 309 -5.55 -8.24 11.77
CA PHE A 309 -4.88 -8.44 10.49
C PHE A 309 -4.23 -7.14 10.01
N ASN A 310 -4.94 -6.01 10.02
CA ASN A 310 -4.38 -4.74 9.55
C ASN A 310 -3.27 -4.20 10.46
N ILE A 311 -3.40 -4.34 11.78
CA ILE A 311 -2.32 -3.97 12.72
C ILE A 311 -1.07 -4.79 12.41
N THR A 312 -1.23 -6.12 12.29
CA THR A 312 -0.11 -7.02 12.01
C THR A 312 0.51 -6.71 10.65
N LEU A 313 -0.31 -6.51 9.61
CA LEU A 313 0.13 -6.17 8.25
C LEU A 313 0.94 -4.88 8.22
N LEU A 314 0.53 -3.84 8.95
CA LEU A 314 1.27 -2.58 9.00
C LEU A 314 2.61 -2.73 9.69
N VAL A 315 2.67 -3.49 10.79
CA VAL A 315 3.95 -3.82 11.43
C VAL A 315 4.89 -4.54 10.45
N LEU A 316 4.37 -5.50 9.68
CA LEU A 316 5.16 -6.24 8.68
C LEU A 316 5.67 -5.31 7.57
N ILE A 317 4.80 -4.47 7.02
CA ILE A 317 5.18 -3.52 5.96
C ILE A 317 6.22 -2.53 6.49
N THR A 318 6.01 -1.97 7.68
CA THR A 318 6.96 -1.02 8.27
C THR A 318 8.31 -1.67 8.53
N ASN A 319 8.35 -2.87 9.10
CA ASN A 319 9.60 -3.58 9.30
C ASN A 319 10.32 -3.90 7.98
N PHE A 320 9.57 -4.35 6.97
CA PHE A 320 10.11 -4.64 5.64
C PHE A 320 10.76 -3.41 5.00
N VAL A 321 10.08 -2.26 5.04
CA VAL A 321 10.61 -1.00 4.47
C VAL A 321 11.86 -0.55 5.21
N ILE A 322 11.86 -0.58 6.55
CA ILE A 322 13.03 -0.18 7.35
C ILE A 322 14.23 -1.09 7.09
N ASN A 323 14.02 -2.39 6.89
CA ASN A 323 15.10 -3.33 6.59
C ASN A 323 15.71 -3.12 5.19
N ILE A 324 14.98 -2.49 4.26
CA ILE A 324 15.53 -2.08 2.96
C ILE A 324 16.37 -0.82 3.15
N ASP A 325 15.73 0.24 3.65
CA ASP A 325 16.38 1.49 4.05
C ASP A 325 15.44 2.27 4.96
N SER A 326 15.96 2.66 6.11
CA SER A 326 15.23 3.44 7.11
C SER A 326 14.79 4.82 6.61
N ALA A 327 15.45 5.38 5.59
CA ALA A 327 15.06 6.64 4.94
C ALA A 327 13.69 6.57 4.25
N TYR A 328 13.23 5.37 3.84
CA TYR A 328 11.93 5.21 3.18
C TYR A 328 10.74 5.15 4.13
N VAL A 329 10.93 5.32 5.45
CA VAL A 329 9.86 5.17 6.45
C VAL A 329 8.61 6.03 6.14
N PHE A 330 8.79 7.21 5.54
CA PHE A 330 7.69 8.13 5.22
C PHE A 330 6.84 7.70 4.03
N VAL A 331 7.25 6.71 3.25
CA VAL A 331 6.45 6.17 2.13
C VAL A 331 5.25 5.33 2.60
N ILE A 332 5.29 4.86 3.85
CA ILE A 332 4.33 3.89 4.36
C ILE A 332 2.98 4.57 4.64
N PRO A 333 1.87 4.14 3.99
CA PRO A 333 0.57 4.79 4.12
C PRO A 333 -0.18 4.37 5.39
N ILE A 334 0.33 4.74 6.57
CA ILE A 334 -0.25 4.35 7.87
C ILE A 334 -1.71 4.83 8.01
N CYS A 335 -2.06 5.99 7.42
CA CYS A 335 -3.42 6.53 7.41
C CYS A 335 -4.47 5.67 6.68
N ILE A 336 -4.07 4.63 5.93
CA ILE A 336 -5.03 3.63 5.42
C ILE A 336 -5.78 2.97 6.59
N LEU A 337 -5.13 2.73 7.72
CA LEU A 337 -5.76 2.07 8.88
C LEU A 337 -6.99 2.83 9.40
N PRO A 338 -6.89 4.11 9.81
CA PRO A 338 -8.05 4.85 10.30
C PRO A 338 -9.11 5.06 9.21
N LEU A 339 -8.74 5.26 7.95
CA LEU A 339 -9.71 5.38 6.84
C LEU A 339 -10.53 4.09 6.68
N LEU A 340 -9.84 2.95 6.63
CA LEU A 340 -10.45 1.63 6.49
C LEU A 340 -11.34 1.31 7.71
N LEU A 341 -10.84 1.51 8.92
CA LEU A 341 -11.61 1.24 10.14
C LEU A 341 -12.81 2.18 10.28
N LYS A 342 -12.72 3.42 9.81
CA LYS A 342 -13.85 4.36 9.74
C LYS A 342 -14.93 3.83 8.79
N ALA A 343 -14.54 3.27 7.64
CA ALA A 343 -15.49 2.74 6.64
C ALA A 343 -16.26 1.48 7.07
N PHE A 344 -15.69 0.64 7.94
CA PHE A 344 -16.33 -0.59 8.44
C PHE A 344 -16.96 -0.46 9.83
N PHE A 345 -16.54 0.54 10.62
CA PHE A 345 -16.92 0.68 12.01
C PHE A 345 -17.39 2.10 12.34
N ASP A 346 -16.52 2.89 12.97
CA ASP A 346 -16.81 4.23 13.43
C ASP A 346 -15.49 4.97 13.71
N SER A 347 -15.55 6.29 13.66
CA SER A 347 -14.39 7.17 13.83
C SER A 347 -13.67 7.00 15.17
N ARG A 348 -14.38 6.67 16.27
CA ARG A 348 -13.74 6.51 17.59
C ARG A 348 -12.91 5.22 17.65
N THR A 349 -13.45 4.13 17.10
CA THR A 349 -12.74 2.86 17.00
C THR A 349 -11.52 3.00 16.07
N ALA A 350 -11.70 3.65 14.93
CA ALA A 350 -10.64 3.92 13.97
C ALA A 350 -9.48 4.70 14.61
N PHE A 351 -9.77 5.81 15.28
CA PHE A 351 -8.74 6.62 15.93
C PHE A 351 -8.03 5.88 17.05
N PHE A 352 -8.76 5.19 17.92
CA PHE A 352 -8.16 4.49 19.04
C PHE A 352 -7.19 3.40 18.55
N VAL A 353 -7.64 2.55 17.62
CA VAL A 353 -6.79 1.50 17.04
C VAL A 353 -5.58 2.10 16.32
N HIS A 354 -5.77 3.16 15.53
CA HIS A 354 -4.68 3.87 14.85
C HIS A 354 -3.64 4.39 15.84
N SER A 355 -4.05 5.11 16.87
CA SER A 355 -3.14 5.68 17.86
C SER A 355 -2.29 4.63 18.57
N VAL A 356 -2.90 3.50 18.96
CA VAL A 356 -2.15 2.38 19.58
C VAL A 356 -1.21 1.72 18.58
N THR A 357 -1.62 1.59 17.32
CA THR A 357 -0.77 1.04 16.25
C THR A 357 0.43 1.93 16.00
N VAL A 358 0.24 3.26 15.91
CA VAL A 358 1.33 4.23 15.73
C VAL A 358 2.31 4.18 16.91
N MET A 359 1.82 4.08 18.15
CA MET A 359 2.68 3.86 19.32
C MET A 359 3.50 2.57 19.21
N LEU A 360 2.89 1.49 18.75
CA LEU A 360 3.57 0.20 18.56
C LEU A 360 4.66 0.30 17.47
N LEU A 361 4.37 0.97 16.35
CA LEU A 361 5.33 1.22 15.26
C LEU A 361 6.48 2.14 15.69
N GLY A 362 6.23 3.08 16.61
CA GLY A 362 7.26 3.94 17.17
C GLY A 362 8.38 3.20 17.88
N PHE A 363 8.15 1.95 18.35
CA PHE A 363 9.24 1.13 18.89
C PHE A 363 10.18 0.58 17.80
N ILE A 364 9.72 0.50 16.55
CA ILE A 364 10.45 -0.07 15.41
C ILE A 364 11.18 1.02 14.63
N VAL A 365 10.51 2.15 14.40
CA VAL A 365 10.96 3.25 13.52
C VAL A 365 12.10 4.09 14.15
N PRO A 366 13.11 4.54 13.37
CA PRO A 366 14.07 5.56 13.81
C PRO A 366 13.39 6.93 13.99
N ASN A 367 13.93 7.81 14.84
CA ASN A 367 13.32 9.13 15.13
C ASN A 367 11.83 9.01 15.52
N SER A 368 11.53 8.10 16.45
CA SER A 368 10.17 7.70 16.79
C SER A 368 9.24 8.84 17.20
N TYR A 369 9.79 9.91 17.80
CA TYR A 369 9.00 11.08 18.22
C TYR A 369 8.38 11.83 17.03
N GLU A 370 9.19 12.14 16.02
CA GLU A 370 8.72 12.77 14.78
C GLU A 370 7.69 11.87 14.09
N PHE A 371 8.03 10.60 13.89
CA PHE A 371 7.12 9.64 13.24
C PHE A 371 5.77 9.53 13.96
N ILE A 372 5.75 9.42 15.29
CA ILE A 372 4.51 9.35 16.06
C ILE A 372 3.71 10.65 15.89
N PHE A 373 4.35 11.80 16.02
CA PHE A 373 3.67 13.10 15.91
C PHE A 373 3.00 13.28 14.56
N LEU A 374 3.74 13.05 13.46
CA LEU A 374 3.24 13.12 12.09
C LEU A 374 2.02 12.22 11.90
N ASN A 375 2.11 10.96 12.32
CA ASN A 375 1.04 9.97 12.11
C ASN A 375 -0.18 10.18 13.01
N ILE A 376 0.00 10.70 14.23
CA ILE A 376 -1.14 11.04 15.10
C ILE A 376 -1.91 12.22 14.51
N ILE A 377 -1.23 13.29 14.07
CA ILE A 377 -1.91 14.44 13.47
C ILE A 377 -2.61 14.06 12.16
N ALA A 378 -1.95 13.32 11.28
CA ALA A 378 -2.58 12.83 10.06
C ALA A 378 -3.77 11.88 10.36
N GLY A 379 -3.67 11.09 11.43
CA GLY A 379 -4.77 10.29 11.96
C GLY A 379 -5.95 11.16 12.41
N VAL A 380 -5.71 12.27 13.11
CA VAL A 380 -6.77 13.22 13.51
C VAL A 380 -7.45 13.85 12.30
N ILE A 381 -6.68 14.26 11.27
CA ILE A 381 -7.24 14.79 10.01
C ILE A 381 -8.17 13.78 9.32
N THR A 382 -7.79 12.50 9.33
CA THR A 382 -8.62 11.41 8.79
C THR A 382 -9.98 11.33 9.50
N ILE A 383 -10.01 11.59 10.80
CA ILE A 383 -11.22 11.51 11.62
C ILE A 383 -12.13 12.72 11.43
N ILE A 384 -11.55 13.93 11.38
CA ILE A 384 -12.27 15.20 11.23
C ILE A 384 -12.78 15.38 9.79
N SER A 385 -12.11 14.74 8.82
CA SER A 385 -12.52 14.69 7.43
C SER A 385 -13.96 14.19 7.26
N SER A 386 -14.63 14.64 6.18
CA SER A 386 -16.03 14.33 5.85
C SER A 386 -16.37 12.87 6.10
N ASP A 387 -17.55 12.61 6.66
CA ASP A 387 -18.06 11.24 6.82
C ASP A 387 -18.40 10.58 5.47
N ASP A 388 -18.54 11.38 4.41
CA ASP A 388 -18.79 10.92 3.05
C ASP A 388 -17.49 10.54 2.31
N LEU A 389 -16.64 9.73 2.92
CA LEU A 389 -15.37 9.28 2.30
C LEU A 389 -15.57 8.44 1.03
N TYR A 390 -16.78 7.90 0.84
CA TYR A 390 -17.17 7.21 -0.40
C TYR A 390 -17.21 8.14 -1.62
N LYS A 391 -17.42 9.45 -1.43
CA LYS A 391 -17.35 10.40 -2.54
C LYS A 391 -15.88 10.54 -2.90
N ARG A 392 -15.53 10.14 -4.13
CA ARG A 392 -14.15 10.20 -4.64
C ARG A 392 -13.50 11.55 -4.34
N ALA A 393 -14.20 12.66 -4.59
CA ALA A 393 -13.73 14.00 -4.31
C ALA A 393 -13.31 14.21 -2.84
N ASN A 394 -14.11 13.72 -1.88
CA ASN A 394 -13.80 13.85 -0.45
C ASN A 394 -12.58 13.01 -0.07
N LEU A 395 -12.43 11.80 -0.64
CA LEU A 395 -11.23 10.99 -0.41
C LEU A 395 -9.97 11.70 -0.93
N PHE A 396 -10.01 12.27 -2.14
CA PHE A 396 -8.89 13.04 -2.69
C PHE A 396 -8.55 14.27 -1.83
N ILE A 397 -9.58 14.99 -1.34
CA ILE A 397 -9.39 16.12 -0.42
C ILE A 397 -8.72 15.65 0.88
N THR A 398 -9.21 14.58 1.50
CA THR A 398 -8.63 14.01 2.73
C THR A 398 -7.19 13.56 2.53
N VAL A 399 -6.89 12.87 1.42
CA VAL A 399 -5.51 12.46 1.08
C VAL A 399 -4.61 13.67 0.84
N GLY A 400 -5.11 14.71 0.17
CA GLY A 400 -4.39 15.97 -0.02
C GLY A 400 -4.07 16.66 1.31
N GLN A 401 -5.03 16.68 2.25
CA GLN A 401 -4.84 17.21 3.61
C GLN A 401 -3.82 16.40 4.41
N ILE A 402 -3.88 15.06 4.34
CA ILE A 402 -2.90 14.16 4.98
C ILE A 402 -1.49 14.41 4.43
N THR A 403 -1.36 14.50 3.10
CA THR A 403 -0.07 14.75 2.44
C THR A 403 0.47 16.13 2.83
N GLY A 404 -0.37 17.16 2.80
CA GLY A 404 -0.01 18.51 3.19
C GLY A 404 0.43 18.61 4.66
N ILE A 405 -0.27 17.94 5.58
CA ILE A 405 0.10 17.99 7.00
C ILE A 405 1.40 17.24 7.28
N TYR A 406 1.69 16.16 6.55
CA TYR A 406 2.99 15.50 6.62
C TYR A 406 4.11 16.43 6.15
N MET A 407 3.96 17.11 5.01
CA MET A 407 4.96 18.04 4.49
C MET A 407 5.21 19.22 5.45
N ILE A 408 4.15 19.84 5.96
CA ILE A 408 4.25 20.97 6.90
C ILE A 408 4.89 20.52 8.22
N SER A 409 4.47 19.37 8.74
CA SER A 409 5.03 18.84 10.00
C SER A 409 6.50 18.49 9.82
N TYR A 410 6.86 17.76 8.76
CA TYR A 410 8.25 17.43 8.44
C TYR A 410 9.11 18.68 8.28
N PHE A 411 8.66 19.69 7.52
CA PHE A 411 9.37 20.95 7.38
C PHE A 411 9.57 21.64 8.74
N SER A 412 8.54 21.66 9.58
CA SER A 412 8.61 22.26 10.92
C SER A 412 9.61 21.52 11.80
N PHE A 413 9.59 20.19 11.78
CA PHE A 413 10.59 19.36 12.47
C PHE A 413 11.99 19.69 11.93
N PHE A 414 12.20 19.65 10.62
CA PHE A 414 13.50 19.96 10.02
C PHE A 414 14.07 21.31 10.48
N VAL A 415 13.29 22.39 10.38
CA VAL A 415 13.72 23.74 10.81
C VAL A 415 14.00 23.80 12.31
N ILE A 416 13.23 23.10 13.14
CA ILE A 416 13.46 23.01 14.60
C ILE A 416 14.74 22.23 14.93
N HIS A 417 15.15 21.28 14.09
CA HIS A 417 16.36 20.48 14.30
C HIS A 417 17.61 21.19 13.78
N GLU A 418 17.58 21.68 12.53
CA GLU A 418 18.76 22.22 11.84
C GLU A 418 18.92 23.74 12.02
N GLY A 419 17.88 24.46 12.42
CA GLY A 419 17.91 25.93 12.57
C GLY A 419 18.08 26.71 11.26
N ASN A 420 18.12 26.03 10.11
CA ASN A 420 18.22 26.57 8.76
C ASN A 420 17.45 25.68 7.76
N ILE A 421 17.56 25.97 6.46
CA ILE A 421 16.88 25.23 5.38
C ILE A 421 17.84 24.63 4.33
N ASP A 422 19.16 24.79 4.50
CA ASP A 422 20.13 24.56 3.43
C ASP A 422 20.29 23.07 3.08
N ASN A 423 20.09 22.18 4.06
CA ASN A 423 20.26 20.74 3.92
C ASN A 423 18.93 19.95 3.96
N ILE A 424 17.82 20.58 3.59
CA ILE A 424 16.53 19.89 3.65
C ILE A 424 16.48 18.74 2.64
N GLU A 425 16.11 17.55 3.10
CA GLU A 425 15.99 16.37 2.24
C GLU A 425 14.71 16.46 1.39
N LEU A 426 14.80 17.11 0.22
CA LEU A 426 13.67 17.25 -0.71
C LEU A 426 13.04 15.90 -1.09
N PHE A 427 13.82 14.82 -1.06
CA PHE A 427 13.34 13.48 -1.34
C PHE A 427 12.21 13.03 -0.39
N ASN A 428 12.21 13.47 0.88
CA ASN A 428 11.15 13.15 1.83
C ASN A 428 9.79 13.74 1.42
N PHE A 429 9.77 14.90 0.76
CA PHE A 429 8.53 15.47 0.20
C PHE A 429 7.96 14.60 -0.93
N ILE A 430 8.83 14.02 -1.76
CA ILE A 430 8.42 13.06 -2.79
C ILE A 430 7.83 11.80 -2.12
N LEU A 431 8.45 11.30 -1.05
CA LEU A 431 7.93 10.16 -0.29
C LEU A 431 6.54 10.43 0.29
N PHE A 432 6.27 11.64 0.80
CA PHE A 432 4.92 12.00 1.26
C PHE A 432 3.89 12.03 0.14
N ILE A 433 4.27 12.49 -1.07
CA ILE A 433 3.37 12.44 -2.25
C ILE A 433 3.07 10.98 -2.60
N ILE A 434 4.09 10.11 -2.65
CA ILE A 434 3.91 8.68 -2.93
C ILE A 434 3.04 8.03 -1.85
N CYS A 435 3.28 8.34 -0.57
CA CYS A 435 2.46 7.89 0.56
C CYS A 435 0.98 8.30 0.41
N GLY A 436 0.73 9.56 0.02
CA GLY A 436 -0.61 10.05 -0.31
C GLY A 436 -1.27 9.27 -1.44
N LEU A 437 -0.55 9.06 -2.55
CA LEU A 437 -1.03 8.25 -3.68
C LEU A 437 -1.32 6.81 -3.27
N LEU A 438 -0.46 6.18 -2.48
CA LEU A 438 -0.67 4.84 -1.94
C LEU A 438 -1.90 4.79 -1.02
N THR A 439 -2.19 5.86 -0.28
CA THR A 439 -3.38 5.96 0.58
C THR A 439 -4.69 5.89 -0.22
N LEU A 440 -4.71 6.32 -1.48
CA LEU A 440 -5.89 6.21 -2.36
C LEU A 440 -6.32 4.75 -2.62
N PHE A 441 -5.41 3.78 -2.45
CA PHE A 441 -5.74 2.36 -2.55
C PHE A 441 -6.65 1.86 -1.43
N VAL A 442 -7.03 2.71 -0.45
CA VAL A 442 -8.04 2.35 0.55
C VAL A 442 -9.37 1.94 -0.09
N TYR A 443 -9.79 2.57 -1.20
CA TYR A 443 -11.07 2.26 -1.84
C TYR A 443 -11.11 0.83 -2.42
N PRO A 444 -10.17 0.37 -3.27
CA PRO A 444 -10.13 -1.03 -3.69
C PRO A 444 -9.91 -1.99 -2.51
N LEU A 445 -9.14 -1.60 -1.48
CA LEU A 445 -8.96 -2.43 -0.28
C LEU A 445 -10.27 -2.67 0.48
N ILE A 446 -11.17 -1.68 0.56
CA ILE A 446 -12.49 -1.85 1.18
C ILE A 446 -13.25 -3.00 0.50
N TYR A 447 -13.36 -3.01 -0.82
CA TYR A 447 -14.06 -4.08 -1.55
C TYR A 447 -13.40 -5.46 -1.37
N ILE A 448 -12.06 -5.51 -1.37
CA ILE A 448 -11.32 -6.76 -1.11
C ILE A 448 -11.67 -7.29 0.28
N TYR A 449 -11.68 -6.41 1.29
CA TYR A 449 -11.96 -6.80 2.67
C TYR A 449 -13.42 -7.17 2.90
N GLU A 450 -14.37 -6.56 2.20
CA GLU A 450 -15.76 -7.00 2.23
C GLU A 450 -15.90 -8.47 1.83
N LYS A 451 -15.18 -8.92 0.80
CA LYS A 451 -15.18 -10.32 0.35
C LYS A 451 -14.44 -11.24 1.31
N ILE A 452 -13.23 -10.88 1.75
CA ILE A 452 -12.41 -11.72 2.64
C ILE A 452 -13.07 -11.89 4.02
N PHE A 453 -13.61 -10.82 4.59
CA PHE A 453 -14.17 -10.82 5.94
C PHE A 453 -15.70 -10.98 5.96
N ASN A 454 -16.36 -11.09 4.80
CA ASN A 454 -17.83 -11.15 4.68
C ASN A 454 -18.53 -10.03 5.46
N LEU A 455 -18.03 -8.80 5.27
CA LEU A 455 -18.54 -7.57 5.89
C LEU A 455 -19.16 -6.67 4.81
N MET A 456 -19.96 -5.70 5.25
CA MET A 456 -20.46 -4.61 4.42
C MET A 456 -19.91 -3.31 5.00
N SER A 457 -19.26 -2.51 4.17
CA SER A 457 -18.87 -1.15 4.50
C SER A 457 -20.04 -0.18 4.24
N ASP A 458 -20.00 0.97 4.88
CA ASP A 458 -20.99 2.03 4.65
C ASP A 458 -20.91 2.57 3.21
N VAL A 459 -19.73 2.48 2.59
CA VAL A 459 -19.49 2.84 1.18
C VAL A 459 -20.36 2.00 0.25
N SER A 460 -20.24 0.67 0.34
CA SER A 460 -21.02 -0.26 -0.50
C SER A 460 -22.51 -0.20 -0.20
N LEU A 461 -22.90 0.02 1.05
CA LEU A 461 -24.32 0.19 1.40
C LEU A 461 -24.91 1.43 0.74
N LEU A 462 -24.18 2.54 0.76
CA LEU A 462 -24.65 3.76 0.13
C LEU A 462 -24.72 3.65 -1.40
N GLU A 463 -23.75 3.00 -2.05
CA GLU A 463 -23.82 2.70 -3.49
C GLU A 463 -25.06 1.87 -3.83
N LEU A 464 -25.37 0.86 -3.02
CA LEU A 464 -26.57 0.04 -3.20
C LEU A 464 -27.87 0.80 -2.88
N SER A 465 -27.81 1.88 -2.11
CA SER A 465 -28.98 2.72 -1.79
C SER A 465 -29.41 3.64 -2.95
N ASP A 466 -28.58 3.80 -3.98
CA ASP A 466 -28.92 4.60 -5.16
C ASP A 466 -30.02 3.93 -5.98
N THR A 467 -31.21 4.54 -5.98
CA THR A 467 -32.37 4.04 -6.71
C THR A 467 -32.26 4.18 -8.22
N ASN A 468 -31.23 4.87 -8.71
CA ASN A 468 -30.89 4.92 -10.13
C ASN A 468 -29.97 3.77 -10.57
N SER A 469 -29.53 2.91 -9.63
CA SER A 469 -28.75 1.72 -9.97
C SER A 469 -29.48 0.84 -10.99
N PRO A 470 -28.76 0.14 -11.88
CA PRO A 470 -29.39 -0.64 -12.96
C PRO A 470 -30.48 -1.60 -12.48
N LEU A 471 -30.24 -2.30 -11.37
CA LEU A 471 -31.18 -3.29 -10.82
C LEU A 471 -32.44 -2.64 -10.22
N LEU A 472 -32.30 -1.54 -9.47
CA LEU A 472 -33.47 -0.85 -8.91
C LEU A 472 -34.26 -0.11 -9.99
N LYS A 473 -33.59 0.37 -11.05
CA LYS A 473 -34.25 0.93 -12.23
C LYS A 473 -35.02 -0.15 -13.00
N ASP A 474 -34.47 -1.35 -13.14
CA ASP A 474 -35.19 -2.50 -13.70
C ASP A 474 -36.43 -2.86 -12.86
N LEU A 475 -36.31 -2.84 -11.53
CA LEU A 475 -37.44 -3.06 -10.62
C LEU A 475 -38.53 -1.99 -10.83
N SER A 476 -38.14 -0.72 -10.88
CA SER A 476 -39.06 0.40 -11.14
C SER A 476 -39.79 0.26 -12.47
N ASN A 477 -39.09 -0.16 -13.54
CA ASN A 477 -39.68 -0.31 -14.87
C ASN A 477 -40.59 -1.54 -14.99
N LYS A 478 -40.21 -2.69 -14.42
CA LYS A 478 -40.94 -3.96 -14.57
C LYS A 478 -42.07 -4.13 -13.55
N ALA A 479 -41.86 -3.66 -12.32
CA ALA A 479 -42.78 -3.80 -11.19
C ALA A 479 -42.86 -2.49 -10.38
N PRO A 480 -43.43 -1.40 -10.95
CA PRO A 480 -43.43 -0.07 -10.33
C PRO A 480 -44.13 -0.04 -8.97
N GLY A 481 -45.21 -0.79 -8.79
CA GLY A 481 -45.91 -0.90 -7.51
C GLY A 481 -45.05 -1.52 -6.42
N THR A 482 -44.33 -2.59 -6.76
CA THR A 482 -43.35 -3.23 -5.87
C THR A 482 -42.18 -2.29 -5.56
N PHE A 483 -41.71 -1.50 -6.53
CA PHE A 483 -40.69 -0.48 -6.29
C PHE A 483 -41.14 0.57 -5.26
N HIS A 484 -42.35 1.12 -5.42
CA HIS A 484 -42.91 2.07 -4.46
C HIS A 484 -43.13 1.47 -3.07
N HIS A 485 -43.62 0.23 -3.01
CA HIS A 485 -43.71 -0.54 -1.77
C HIS A 485 -42.35 -0.66 -1.09
N SER A 486 -41.33 -1.10 -1.81
CA SER A 486 -39.97 -1.30 -1.27
C SER A 486 -39.37 0.01 -0.74
N MET A 487 -39.63 1.14 -1.40
CA MET A 487 -39.21 2.46 -0.92
C MET A 487 -39.89 2.84 0.41
N ASN A 488 -41.19 2.59 0.55
CA ASN A 488 -41.92 2.85 1.79
C ASN A 488 -41.41 1.97 2.93
N VAL A 489 -41.22 0.67 2.67
CA VAL A 489 -40.63 -0.27 3.63
C VAL A 489 -39.24 0.18 4.03
N ALA A 490 -38.41 0.64 3.09
CA ALA A 490 -37.07 1.15 3.37
C ALA A 490 -37.08 2.38 4.28
N ASN A 491 -38.00 3.33 4.06
CA ASN A 491 -38.15 4.52 4.91
C ASN A 491 -38.62 4.18 6.34
N LEU A 492 -39.57 3.24 6.47
CA LEU A 492 -40.04 2.73 7.76
C LEU A 492 -38.91 1.98 8.49
N ALA A 493 -38.17 1.15 7.76
CA ALA A 493 -37.12 0.32 8.29
C ALA A 493 -35.94 1.17 8.78
N GLU A 494 -35.47 2.12 7.97
CA GLU A 494 -34.40 3.04 8.34
C GLU A 494 -34.74 3.83 9.61
N SER A 495 -35.94 4.43 9.64
CA SER A 495 -36.40 5.22 10.78
C SER A 495 -36.46 4.38 12.06
N SER A 496 -36.97 3.15 11.96
CA SER A 496 -37.08 2.24 13.10
C SER A 496 -35.72 1.73 13.56
N ALA A 497 -34.80 1.48 12.63
CA ALA A 497 -33.46 1.00 12.91
C ALA A 497 -32.62 2.06 13.65
N ASN A 498 -32.75 3.34 13.27
CA ASN A 498 -32.10 4.45 13.96
C ASN A 498 -32.49 4.51 15.45
N GLU A 499 -33.79 4.40 15.76
CA GLU A 499 -34.31 4.52 17.14
C GLU A 499 -33.88 3.36 18.07
N ILE A 500 -33.59 2.18 17.52
CA ILE A 500 -33.13 1.02 18.30
C ILE A 500 -31.61 0.80 18.25
N GLY A 501 -30.86 1.67 17.58
CA GLY A 501 -29.41 1.53 17.38
C GLY A 501 -29.01 0.29 16.57
N ALA A 502 -29.86 -0.12 15.62
CA ALA A 502 -29.55 -1.09 14.58
C ALA A 502 -28.84 -0.40 13.41
N ASN A 503 -28.29 -1.16 12.45
CA ASN A 503 -27.69 -0.55 11.25
C ASN A 503 -28.82 -0.08 10.31
N SER A 504 -29.09 1.22 10.31
CA SER A 504 -30.18 1.84 9.55
C SER A 504 -29.95 1.82 8.05
N MET A 505 -28.73 2.09 7.59
CA MET A 505 -28.38 2.01 6.17
C MET A 505 -28.56 0.57 5.65
N LEU A 506 -28.11 -0.44 6.40
CA LEU A 506 -28.29 -1.83 6.04
C LEU A 506 -29.78 -2.22 5.98
N ALA A 507 -30.59 -1.77 6.95
CA ALA A 507 -32.03 -2.02 6.94
C ALA A 507 -32.73 -1.34 5.74
N ARG A 508 -32.37 -0.09 5.43
CA ARG A 508 -32.85 0.66 4.26
C ARG A 508 -32.54 -0.09 2.97
N VAL A 509 -31.26 -0.41 2.75
CA VAL A 509 -30.80 -1.12 1.55
C VAL A 509 -31.44 -2.50 1.47
N GLY A 510 -31.43 -3.27 2.56
CA GLY A 510 -32.07 -4.58 2.61
C GLY A 510 -33.55 -4.53 2.19
N ALA A 511 -34.29 -3.52 2.65
CA ALA A 511 -35.67 -3.29 2.24
C ALA A 511 -35.83 -2.85 0.77
N LEU A 512 -34.89 -2.10 0.18
CA LEU A 512 -34.99 -1.75 -1.24
C LEU A 512 -34.94 -2.97 -2.17
N TYR A 513 -34.20 -4.02 -1.77
CA TYR A 513 -33.99 -5.21 -2.61
C TYR A 513 -34.83 -6.42 -2.21
N HIS A 514 -35.55 -6.40 -1.09
CA HIS A 514 -36.18 -7.60 -0.53
C HIS A 514 -37.14 -8.31 -1.51
N ASP A 515 -37.81 -7.53 -2.36
CA ASP A 515 -38.86 -7.98 -3.26
C ASP A 515 -38.48 -8.00 -4.75
N ILE A 516 -37.18 -7.89 -5.08
CA ILE A 516 -36.73 -7.87 -6.49
C ILE A 516 -37.16 -9.09 -7.31
N GLY A 517 -37.45 -10.21 -6.65
CA GLY A 517 -37.95 -11.41 -7.31
C GLY A 517 -39.33 -11.27 -7.93
N LYS A 518 -40.15 -10.30 -7.48
CA LYS A 518 -41.47 -10.02 -8.08
C LYS A 518 -41.37 -9.52 -9.53
N MET A 519 -40.19 -9.05 -9.97
CA MET A 519 -39.93 -8.69 -11.37
C MET A 519 -40.12 -9.85 -12.36
N ASP A 520 -39.99 -11.09 -11.90
CA ASP A 520 -40.15 -12.28 -12.75
C ASP A 520 -41.61 -12.44 -13.22
N ASN A 521 -42.57 -12.10 -12.36
CA ASN A 521 -44.01 -12.22 -12.62
C ASN A 521 -44.82 -11.06 -11.99
N PRO A 522 -44.63 -9.80 -12.44
CA PRO A 522 -45.15 -8.62 -11.73
C PRO A 522 -46.67 -8.59 -11.56
N SER A 523 -47.43 -9.02 -12.56
CA SER A 523 -48.90 -8.96 -12.59
C SER A 523 -49.59 -9.84 -11.54
N TYR A 524 -48.88 -10.84 -10.99
CA TYR A 524 -49.39 -11.70 -9.92
C TYR A 524 -49.25 -11.07 -8.52
N PHE A 525 -48.70 -9.86 -8.41
CA PHE A 525 -48.61 -9.15 -7.14
C PHE A 525 -49.54 -7.94 -7.16
N THR A 526 -50.42 -7.85 -6.16
CA THR A 526 -51.56 -6.91 -6.13
C THR A 526 -51.13 -5.46 -6.30
N GLU A 527 -49.97 -5.07 -5.77
CA GLU A 527 -49.45 -3.72 -5.89
C GLU A 527 -49.09 -3.30 -7.33
N ASN A 528 -48.92 -4.25 -8.26
CA ASN A 528 -48.61 -3.98 -9.66
C ASN A 528 -49.83 -4.14 -10.59
N GLN A 529 -51.01 -4.47 -10.06
CA GLN A 529 -52.21 -4.71 -10.86
C GLN A 529 -52.89 -3.38 -11.23
N VAL A 530 -52.90 -3.05 -12.53
CA VAL A 530 -53.45 -1.77 -13.04
C VAL A 530 -54.94 -1.88 -13.44
N THR A 531 -55.38 -3.06 -13.89
CA THR A 531 -56.67 -3.24 -14.58
C THR A 531 -57.79 -3.81 -13.70
N GLY A 532 -57.61 -3.90 -12.38
CA GLY A 532 -58.60 -4.43 -11.43
C GLY A 532 -58.93 -5.93 -11.57
N LYS A 533 -58.51 -6.61 -12.65
CA LYS A 533 -58.58 -8.07 -12.82
C LYS A 533 -57.40 -8.73 -12.14
N ASN A 534 -57.66 -9.61 -11.17
CA ASN A 534 -56.63 -10.37 -10.47
C ASN A 534 -56.35 -11.69 -11.21
N PRO A 535 -55.12 -11.93 -11.73
CA PRO A 535 -54.79 -13.19 -12.43
C PRO A 535 -55.03 -14.44 -11.57
N HIS A 536 -54.94 -14.31 -10.25
CA HIS A 536 -55.21 -15.39 -9.30
C HIS A 536 -56.65 -15.92 -9.33
N ASP A 537 -57.61 -15.17 -9.88
CA ASP A 537 -59.01 -15.62 -10.00
C ASP A 537 -59.15 -16.78 -11.00
N SER A 538 -58.21 -16.88 -11.95
CA SER A 538 -58.16 -17.93 -12.97
C SER A 538 -57.31 -19.15 -12.58
N LEU A 539 -56.64 -19.10 -11.42
CA LEU A 539 -55.70 -20.13 -10.98
C LEU A 539 -56.23 -20.94 -9.79
N SER A 540 -55.72 -22.16 -9.65
CA SER A 540 -55.87 -22.88 -8.39
C SER A 540 -55.07 -22.19 -7.28
N SER A 541 -55.50 -22.40 -6.03
CA SER A 541 -54.79 -21.90 -4.85
C SER A 541 -53.34 -22.41 -4.80
N LYS A 542 -53.07 -23.64 -5.23
CA LYS A 542 -51.72 -24.23 -5.27
C LYS A 542 -50.82 -23.56 -6.31
N GLU A 543 -51.34 -23.28 -7.50
CA GLU A 543 -50.59 -22.54 -8.53
C GLU A 543 -50.28 -21.12 -8.07
N SER A 544 -51.26 -20.44 -7.50
CA SER A 544 -51.10 -19.10 -6.92
C SER A 544 -50.02 -19.06 -5.83
N VAL A 545 -50.06 -20.02 -4.91
CA VAL A 545 -49.06 -20.18 -3.85
C VAL A 545 -47.67 -20.45 -4.43
N SER A 546 -47.55 -21.32 -5.43
CA SER A 546 -46.26 -21.60 -6.08
C SER A 546 -45.65 -20.33 -6.68
N ILE A 547 -46.44 -19.53 -7.41
CA ILE A 547 -46.00 -18.26 -8.00
C ILE A 547 -45.53 -17.30 -6.90
N ILE A 548 -46.33 -17.13 -5.84
CA ILE A 548 -45.99 -16.23 -4.74
C ILE A 548 -44.73 -16.70 -4.03
N LEU A 549 -44.63 -17.97 -3.62
CA LEU A 549 -43.44 -18.46 -2.91
C LEU A 549 -42.16 -18.34 -3.75
N ASN A 550 -42.26 -18.48 -5.08
CA ASN A 550 -41.11 -18.42 -5.98
C ASN A 550 -40.44 -17.05 -6.05
N HIS A 551 -41.10 -15.94 -5.65
CA HIS A 551 -40.44 -14.61 -5.67
C HIS A 551 -39.18 -14.58 -4.80
N VAL A 552 -39.15 -15.32 -3.69
CA VAL A 552 -37.96 -15.40 -2.83
C VAL A 552 -36.80 -16.06 -3.59
N SER A 553 -37.06 -17.24 -4.17
CA SER A 553 -36.05 -18.00 -4.93
C SER A 553 -35.56 -17.23 -6.16
N LYS A 554 -36.48 -16.59 -6.90
CA LYS A 554 -36.15 -15.73 -8.04
C LYS A 554 -35.40 -14.47 -7.62
N GLY A 555 -35.77 -13.86 -6.49
CA GLY A 555 -35.05 -12.73 -5.93
C GLY A 555 -33.60 -13.09 -5.60
N VAL A 556 -33.35 -14.26 -5.02
CA VAL A 556 -31.99 -14.77 -4.75
C VAL A 556 -31.21 -15.02 -6.04
N GLU A 557 -31.85 -15.58 -7.08
CA GLU A 557 -31.25 -15.80 -8.41
C GLU A 557 -30.82 -14.46 -9.05
N ILE A 558 -31.73 -13.48 -9.07
CA ILE A 558 -31.48 -12.13 -9.60
C ILE A 558 -30.38 -11.42 -8.80
N ALA A 559 -30.42 -11.51 -7.46
CA ALA A 559 -29.41 -10.92 -6.59
C ALA A 559 -28.01 -11.47 -6.87
N LYS A 560 -27.88 -12.79 -7.00
CA LYS A 560 -26.61 -13.44 -7.34
C LYS A 560 -26.11 -13.06 -8.72
N LYS A 561 -27.01 -13.01 -9.73
CA LYS A 561 -26.66 -12.58 -11.09
C LYS A 561 -26.12 -11.14 -11.14
N ASN A 562 -26.59 -10.29 -10.24
CA ASN A 562 -26.15 -8.90 -10.09
C ASN A 562 -25.05 -8.71 -9.03
N ASN A 563 -24.41 -9.79 -8.57
CA ASN A 563 -23.33 -9.75 -7.58
C ASN A 563 -23.69 -9.03 -6.25
N LEU A 564 -24.97 -9.04 -5.86
CA LEU A 564 -25.38 -8.44 -4.60
C LEU A 564 -24.69 -9.15 -3.42
N PRO A 565 -24.23 -8.41 -2.40
CA PRO A 565 -23.62 -9.02 -1.22
C PRO A 565 -24.56 -9.98 -0.50
N ASN A 566 -24.01 -11.07 0.05
CA ASN A 566 -24.79 -12.09 0.76
C ASN A 566 -25.69 -11.49 1.86
N ARG A 567 -25.20 -10.44 2.52
CA ARG A 567 -25.94 -9.75 3.57
C ARG A 567 -27.22 -9.08 3.07
N ILE A 568 -27.28 -8.66 1.80
CA ILE A 568 -28.50 -8.14 1.15
C ILE A 568 -29.39 -9.30 0.68
N VAL A 569 -28.79 -10.37 0.14
CA VAL A 569 -29.50 -11.61 -0.21
C VAL A 569 -30.25 -12.20 0.98
N ASP A 570 -29.71 -12.04 2.19
CA ASP A 570 -30.34 -12.51 3.42
C ASP A 570 -31.68 -11.81 3.71
N PHE A 571 -31.85 -10.53 3.34
CA PHE A 571 -33.15 -9.86 3.47
C PHE A 571 -34.21 -10.50 2.57
N ILE A 572 -33.86 -10.80 1.31
CA ILE A 572 -34.74 -11.48 0.35
C ILE A 572 -35.18 -12.86 0.86
N LYS A 573 -34.29 -13.58 1.56
CA LYS A 573 -34.62 -14.92 2.08
C LYS A 573 -35.45 -14.89 3.36
N THR A 574 -35.36 -13.82 4.13
CA THR A 574 -35.86 -13.79 5.51
C THR A 574 -37.06 -12.90 5.72
N HIS A 575 -37.40 -11.98 4.80
CA HIS A 575 -38.43 -10.97 5.02
C HIS A 575 -39.83 -11.55 5.28
N HIS A 576 -40.12 -12.78 4.82
CA HIS A 576 -41.34 -13.50 5.18
C HIS A 576 -41.14 -14.60 6.24
N GLY A 577 -39.89 -14.94 6.58
CA GLY A 577 -39.55 -16.01 7.50
C GLY A 577 -40.23 -17.33 7.13
N THR A 578 -41.00 -17.89 8.06
CA THR A 578 -41.77 -19.14 7.86
C THR A 578 -43.27 -18.90 7.90
N SER A 579 -43.70 -17.71 7.46
CA SER A 579 -45.10 -17.30 7.48
C SER A 579 -45.95 -18.16 6.53
N THR A 580 -47.25 -18.25 6.81
CA THR A 580 -48.21 -19.02 6.01
C THR A 580 -49.06 -18.07 5.16
N LEU A 581 -49.26 -18.41 3.89
CA LEU A 581 -50.15 -17.73 2.95
C LEU A 581 -51.61 -18.07 3.27
N HIS A 582 -52.14 -17.47 4.34
CA HIS A 582 -53.45 -17.80 4.91
C HIS A 582 -54.62 -17.65 3.92
N TYR A 583 -54.61 -16.64 3.05
CA TYR A 583 -55.69 -16.43 2.08
C TYR A 583 -55.97 -17.68 1.24
N PHE A 584 -54.94 -18.29 0.66
CA PHE A 584 -55.07 -19.48 -0.18
C PHE A 584 -55.30 -20.77 0.63
N TYR A 585 -54.68 -20.87 1.80
CA TYR A 585 -54.87 -22.00 2.71
C TYR A 585 -56.32 -22.08 3.21
N ASP A 586 -56.87 -20.95 3.66
CA ASP A 586 -58.23 -20.84 4.18
C ASP A 586 -59.26 -21.00 3.04
N LYS A 587 -58.95 -20.55 1.82
CA LYS A 587 -59.75 -20.78 0.61
C LYS A 587 -59.89 -22.28 0.32
N ASP A 588 -58.80 -23.04 0.34
CA ASP A 588 -58.85 -24.48 0.11
C ASP A 588 -59.46 -25.28 1.27
N LEU A 589 -59.30 -24.80 2.52
CA LEU A 589 -60.01 -25.36 3.68
C LEU A 589 -61.53 -25.23 3.52
N LYS A 590 -62.01 -24.04 3.13
CA LYS A 590 -63.45 -23.81 2.88
C LYS A 590 -64.01 -24.64 1.73
N LEU A 591 -63.16 -25.01 0.77
CA LEU A 591 -63.52 -25.88 -0.35
C LEU A 591 -63.39 -27.39 -0.01
N ASN A 592 -63.19 -27.75 1.27
CA ASN A 592 -63.02 -29.13 1.76
C ASN A 592 -61.93 -29.93 1.03
N ARG A 593 -60.84 -29.27 0.61
CA ARG A 593 -59.73 -29.90 -0.14
C ARG A 593 -58.65 -30.53 0.76
N ASN A 594 -58.84 -30.55 2.09
CA ASN A 594 -57.85 -31.01 3.09
C ASN A 594 -56.41 -30.52 2.82
N PRO A 595 -56.17 -29.20 2.69
CA PRO A 595 -54.84 -28.66 2.40
C PRO A 595 -53.84 -28.92 3.53
N LYS A 596 -52.60 -29.28 3.19
CA LYS A 596 -51.50 -29.39 4.15
C LYS A 596 -50.86 -28.02 4.38
N ILE A 597 -50.88 -27.51 5.61
CA ILE A 597 -50.36 -26.16 5.93
C ILE A 597 -48.91 -25.91 5.46
N ASN A 598 -48.07 -26.94 5.42
CA ASN A 598 -46.68 -26.83 4.97
C ASN A 598 -46.55 -26.49 3.47
N GLU A 599 -47.55 -26.80 2.65
CA GLU A 599 -47.57 -26.45 1.22
C GLU A 599 -47.84 -24.96 0.98
N TYR A 600 -48.28 -24.22 2.01
CA TYR A 600 -48.65 -22.80 1.95
C TYR A 600 -47.69 -21.93 2.75
N LYS A 601 -46.55 -22.48 3.19
CA LYS A 601 -45.56 -21.78 4.03
C LYS A 601 -44.35 -21.37 3.22
N TYR A 602 -43.78 -20.22 3.57
CA TYR A 602 -42.44 -19.86 3.15
C TYR A 602 -41.41 -20.83 3.75
N ASN A 603 -40.40 -21.19 2.95
CA ASN A 603 -39.33 -22.10 3.35
C ASN A 603 -38.36 -21.48 4.38
N GLY A 604 -38.41 -20.16 4.59
CA GLY A 604 -37.50 -19.43 5.44
C GLY A 604 -36.10 -19.22 4.82
N PRO A 605 -35.09 -18.94 5.65
CA PRO A 605 -35.08 -19.05 7.11
C PRO A 605 -35.82 -17.92 7.84
N LYS A 606 -36.09 -18.11 9.14
CA LYS A 606 -36.55 -17.04 10.03
C LYS A 606 -35.48 -15.92 10.11
N PRO A 607 -35.87 -14.65 10.33
CA PRO A 607 -34.94 -13.57 10.60
C PRO A 607 -33.95 -13.90 11.71
N PHE A 608 -32.68 -13.54 11.51
CA PHE A 608 -31.57 -13.85 12.42
C PHE A 608 -30.74 -12.63 12.82
N SER A 609 -31.16 -11.43 12.39
CA SER A 609 -30.60 -10.15 12.83
C SER A 609 -31.71 -9.18 13.20
N LYS A 610 -31.38 -8.12 13.94
CA LYS A 610 -32.35 -7.05 14.22
C LYS A 610 -32.87 -6.42 12.93
N GLU A 611 -31.98 -6.20 11.96
CA GLU A 611 -32.30 -5.55 10.69
C GLU A 611 -33.24 -6.40 9.83
N THR A 612 -33.01 -7.72 9.73
CA THR A 612 -33.90 -8.62 8.97
C THR A 612 -35.27 -8.78 9.63
N ALA A 613 -35.33 -8.87 10.97
CA ALA A 613 -36.59 -8.91 11.71
C ALA A 613 -37.38 -7.61 11.54
N LEU A 614 -36.67 -6.49 11.48
CA LEU A 614 -37.24 -5.17 11.31
C LEU A 614 -37.81 -4.97 9.91
N VAL A 615 -37.11 -5.41 8.85
CA VAL A 615 -37.67 -5.41 7.49
C VAL A 615 -38.91 -6.30 7.39
N MET A 616 -38.91 -7.48 8.01
CA MET A 616 -40.12 -8.33 8.08
C MET A 616 -41.32 -7.64 8.76
N MET A 617 -41.09 -6.88 9.84
CA MET A 617 -42.15 -6.11 10.50
C MET A 617 -42.65 -4.97 9.60
N CYS A 618 -41.74 -4.19 9.01
CA CYS A 618 -42.08 -3.07 8.15
C CYS A 618 -42.81 -3.50 6.87
N ASP A 619 -42.34 -4.56 6.21
CA ASP A 619 -42.98 -5.16 5.02
C ASP A 619 -44.42 -5.58 5.34
N SER A 620 -44.59 -6.42 6.36
CA SER A 620 -45.90 -6.95 6.72
C SER A 620 -46.90 -5.85 7.12
N VAL A 621 -46.42 -4.79 7.80
CA VAL A 621 -47.29 -3.68 8.16
C VAL A 621 -47.62 -2.81 6.95
N GLU A 622 -46.64 -2.41 6.13
CA GLU A 622 -46.87 -1.56 4.95
C GLU A 622 -47.86 -2.22 3.99
N ALA A 623 -47.60 -3.48 3.65
CA ALA A 623 -48.43 -4.26 2.74
C ALA A 623 -49.87 -4.40 3.25
N ALA A 624 -50.03 -4.63 4.56
CA ALA A 624 -51.36 -4.78 5.14
C ALA A 624 -52.10 -3.43 5.25
N THR A 625 -51.41 -2.33 5.57
CA THR A 625 -52.06 -1.01 5.67
C THR A 625 -52.62 -0.49 4.35
N LYS A 626 -52.06 -0.90 3.20
CA LYS A 626 -52.61 -0.58 1.87
C LYS A 626 -54.02 -1.12 1.62
N SER A 627 -54.45 -2.13 2.38
CA SER A 627 -55.81 -2.68 2.30
C SER A 627 -56.85 -1.91 3.12
N LEU A 628 -56.43 -0.93 3.91
CA LEU A 628 -57.32 -0.10 4.70
C LEU A 628 -57.83 1.08 3.86
N ASP A 629 -59.16 1.25 3.84
CA ASP A 629 -59.81 2.39 3.19
C ASP A 629 -59.98 3.53 4.22
N ASN A 630 -59.31 4.66 3.99
CA ASN A 630 -59.28 5.84 4.87
C ASN A 630 -59.13 5.52 6.37
N PRO A 631 -58.01 4.89 6.81
CA PRO A 631 -57.86 4.46 8.18
C PRO A 631 -57.73 5.64 9.16
N ASP A 632 -58.30 5.50 10.36
CA ASP A 632 -58.06 6.42 11.48
C ASP A 632 -56.83 6.00 12.34
N ILE A 633 -56.48 6.82 13.34
CA ILE A 633 -55.32 6.56 14.22
C ILE A 633 -55.50 5.26 15.03
N GLU A 634 -56.71 4.98 15.52
CA GLU A 634 -56.97 3.79 16.34
C GLU A 634 -56.85 2.51 15.51
N GLN A 635 -57.36 2.55 14.29
CA GLN A 635 -57.26 1.47 13.31
C GLN A 635 -55.80 1.18 12.97
N ILE A 636 -54.99 2.19 12.61
CA ILE A 636 -53.55 2.00 12.36
C ILE A 636 -52.86 1.40 13.59
N ASN A 637 -53.15 1.93 14.78
CA ASN A 637 -52.54 1.46 16.02
C ASN A 637 -52.84 -0.02 16.27
N SER A 638 -54.12 -0.40 16.18
CA SER A 638 -54.59 -1.77 16.36
C SER A 638 -53.99 -2.72 15.30
N PHE A 639 -53.89 -2.25 14.06
CA PHE A 639 -53.33 -3.03 12.95
C PHE A 639 -51.85 -3.37 13.15
N VAL A 640 -51.05 -2.36 13.51
CA VAL A 640 -49.62 -2.53 13.80
C VAL A 640 -49.40 -3.50 14.95
N GLU A 641 -50.20 -3.39 16.03
CA GLU A 641 -50.12 -4.33 17.16
C GLU A 641 -50.44 -5.76 16.70
N THR A 642 -51.57 -5.95 16.01
CA THR A 642 -52.07 -7.26 15.59
C THR A 642 -51.07 -8.00 14.70
N ILE A 643 -50.48 -7.31 13.71
CA ILE A 643 -49.55 -7.93 12.75
C ILE A 643 -48.27 -8.37 13.45
N ILE A 644 -47.66 -7.47 14.23
CA ILE A 644 -46.38 -7.76 14.88
C ILE A 644 -46.57 -8.79 16.00
N ASP A 645 -47.67 -8.74 16.76
CA ASP A 645 -47.98 -9.76 17.78
C ASP A 645 -48.24 -11.13 17.17
N LYS A 646 -48.83 -11.20 15.97
CA LYS A 646 -48.95 -12.46 15.22
C LYS A 646 -47.58 -13.02 14.85
N GLN A 647 -46.64 -12.18 14.42
CA GLN A 647 -45.26 -12.61 14.12
C GLN A 647 -44.53 -13.13 15.37
N ILE A 648 -44.71 -12.46 16.52
CA ILE A 648 -44.17 -12.91 17.83
C ILE A 648 -44.78 -14.25 18.23
N LYS A 649 -46.11 -14.39 18.17
CA LYS A 649 -46.82 -15.64 18.50
C LYS A 649 -46.39 -16.80 17.60
N ASN A 650 -46.13 -16.51 16.34
CA ASN A 650 -45.59 -17.45 15.36
C ASN A 650 -44.08 -17.67 15.48
N LYS A 651 -43.45 -17.14 16.54
CA LYS A 651 -42.05 -17.36 16.86
C LYS A 651 -41.09 -16.95 15.73
N GLN A 652 -41.45 -15.94 14.92
CA GLN A 652 -40.63 -15.53 13.78
C GLN A 652 -39.29 -14.92 14.20
N PHE A 653 -39.22 -14.37 15.42
CA PHE A 653 -38.02 -13.69 15.94
C PHE A 653 -37.14 -14.55 16.87
N GLU A 654 -37.34 -15.87 16.92
CA GLU A 654 -36.58 -16.77 17.82
C GLU A 654 -35.07 -16.79 17.55
N ASN A 655 -34.63 -16.45 16.33
CA ASN A 655 -33.24 -16.57 15.91
C ASN A 655 -32.48 -15.22 15.91
N CYS A 656 -33.09 -14.12 16.35
CA CYS A 656 -32.47 -12.80 16.34
C CYS A 656 -32.45 -12.15 17.73
N ASP A 657 -31.43 -11.32 17.98
CA ASP A 657 -31.24 -10.63 19.26
C ASP A 657 -32.14 -9.37 19.41
N ILE A 658 -33.39 -9.44 18.96
CA ILE A 658 -34.37 -8.35 19.08
C ILE A 658 -35.09 -8.43 20.42
N THR A 659 -35.11 -7.34 21.18
CA THR A 659 -35.73 -7.32 22.51
C THR A 659 -37.19 -6.86 22.44
N PHE A 660 -38.02 -7.21 23.44
CA PHE A 660 -39.37 -6.64 23.55
C PHE A 660 -39.37 -5.11 23.65
N LYS A 661 -38.31 -4.52 24.23
CA LYS A 661 -38.11 -3.06 24.23
C LYS A 661 -37.92 -2.54 22.81
N ASP A 662 -37.05 -3.18 22.02
CA ASP A 662 -36.84 -2.81 20.61
C ASP A 662 -38.16 -2.90 19.83
N ILE A 663 -38.91 -3.99 19.98
CA ILE A 663 -40.21 -4.20 19.31
C ILE A 663 -41.21 -3.09 19.68
N LYS A 664 -41.31 -2.72 20.96
CA LYS A 664 -42.18 -1.63 21.40
C LYS A 664 -41.80 -0.30 20.76
N THR A 665 -40.51 0.00 20.68
CA THR A 665 -40.00 1.20 20.00
C THR A 665 -40.33 1.17 18.51
N ILE A 666 -40.07 0.05 17.83
CA ILE A 666 -40.38 -0.13 16.40
C ILE A 666 -41.87 0.09 16.13
N LYS A 667 -42.76 -0.53 16.92
CA LYS A 667 -44.22 -0.33 16.82
C LYS A 667 -44.58 1.16 16.90
N SER A 668 -44.00 1.89 17.86
CA SER A 668 -44.25 3.33 18.03
C SER A 668 -43.79 4.15 16.82
N VAL A 669 -42.60 3.86 16.28
CA VAL A 669 -42.05 4.55 15.10
C VAL A 669 -42.90 4.28 13.86
N ILE A 670 -43.27 3.01 13.63
CA ILE A 670 -44.09 2.60 12.49
C ILE A 670 -45.45 3.30 12.56
N LYS A 671 -46.14 3.28 13.71
CA LYS A 671 -47.43 3.96 13.91
C LYS A 671 -47.33 5.45 13.55
N LYS A 672 -46.35 6.16 14.11
CA LYS A 672 -46.12 7.58 13.83
C LYS A 672 -45.86 7.85 12.35
N LYS A 673 -45.03 7.03 11.70
CA LYS A 673 -44.71 7.20 10.27
C LYS A 673 -45.91 6.93 9.37
N LEU A 674 -46.71 5.91 9.67
CA LEU A 674 -47.93 5.61 8.93
C LEU A 674 -48.97 6.71 9.10
N SER A 675 -49.20 7.22 10.31
CA SER A 675 -50.13 8.35 10.51
C SER A 675 -49.75 9.58 9.67
N ASN A 676 -48.44 9.83 9.51
CA ASN A 676 -47.95 10.89 8.63
C ASN A 676 -48.18 10.58 7.14
N ILE A 677 -47.97 9.34 6.70
CA ILE A 677 -48.20 8.90 5.31
C ILE A 677 -49.68 9.03 4.92
N TYR A 678 -50.58 8.68 5.83
CA TYR A 678 -52.03 8.80 5.63
C TYR A 678 -52.60 10.18 6.00
N HIS A 679 -51.75 11.17 6.31
CA HIS A 679 -52.14 12.54 6.66
C HIS A 679 -53.17 12.67 7.80
N ILE A 680 -53.19 11.72 8.74
CA ILE A 680 -54.19 11.71 9.81
C ILE A 680 -53.76 12.73 10.88
N ARG A 681 -54.55 13.80 11.04
CA ARG A 681 -54.34 14.80 12.10
C ARG A 681 -54.97 14.31 13.39
N VAL A 682 -54.35 14.66 14.52
CA VAL A 682 -55.00 14.53 15.83
C VAL A 682 -56.14 15.54 15.85
N GLU A 683 -57.39 15.08 15.82
CA GLU A 683 -58.54 15.92 16.13
C GLU A 683 -58.46 16.28 17.61
N TYR A 684 -58.38 17.58 17.90
CA TYR A 684 -58.56 18.07 19.26
C TYR A 684 -60.06 17.99 19.59
N PRO A 685 -60.44 17.54 20.80
CA PRO A 685 -61.84 17.58 21.21
C PRO A 685 -62.38 19.00 21.05
N GLU A 686 -63.54 19.16 20.44
CA GLU A 686 -64.27 20.44 20.48
C GLU A 686 -64.50 20.81 21.95
N ILE A 687 -64.09 22.02 22.32
CA ILE A 687 -64.14 22.57 23.69
C ILE A 687 -65.58 22.78 24.12
#